data_AF-A0A4R5YR61-F1
#
_entry.id   AF-A0A4R5YR61-F1
#
_cell.length_a   1.000
_cell.length_b   1.000
_cell.length_c   1.000
_cell.angle_alpha   90.00
_cell.angle_beta   90.00
_cell.angle_gamma   90.00
#
_symmetry.space_group_name_H-M   'P 1'
#
loop_
_entity.id
_entity.type
_entity.pdbx_description
1 polymer ?
#
loop_
_entity_poly.entity_id
_entity_poly.type
_entity_poly.pdbx_seq_one_letter_code
_entity_poly.pdbx_strand_id
1 'polypeptide(L)'
;MTRRRAMSIWKAVAAATVAGVGGAVIIAPPAQAATVERVAVSQAGYSASGHKTASVIADATLTGSTACRILQGETVVVPTCSLLDRGTVWGDRVYAIDFSALTEVGEDYAVEVGGVRSPRFSIAQNVWSGYLDEMTAFYRLQRSGIATSDAYPAGYSSIAPSDKIFHGPGHLDDAASEDGTIHYDLRGGWYDAGDYGIYGGNQWVGGNIAITYLRYGDSAEVAFDNDDNGVPDLVDEARFGSEYLLRMLDAFGGAFWDVKGSGGFQHPDSHTDGIVGTGDDRRISGYGVGGSAKAAGSLAATARAIEKAIADDRIPGSEVSAWQSFADQAEAGAVAFYQYADAHRSDPLGGYSTTRGGIANSLLFAEVQLHLLTGDTAYRSSAEATIAATDFTILSNTNYWDMAPLSMAELYPAATTAGKANIQRYLKKQLDYFLSSTDDTPYGVVNQFKNFGVNEPHISYVADALRYYELFGDQRALKAVQRGLYWVFGNNPWGTSWVSGVGENSVKFLHTRLDEQAQSQTGTGVVLPGALVSGPNAKDPLDTRSASPWYADRPGWQDTGQQWRYNEYSVSIQTGLFSTLFGLTAIGSAAWSGGTPPTALTITSPQIGDYVTGDVTVFAQSGSSLTQHALGPTWAPMTVDGGVSSGTVDVDGLAPFTTTRVDVRGTQASGAHSYSSTHYTVAPPLPSPDSPLLYDGFGRDGVFGMQGYTWVNWYNNHAGVGSVTNSTVDGRTVARFFQNPASAMSQAKFQPWHHSVDAGGYRYLTVTMRSPSPNLRLRIEVSDADSNHRVTGTAPIAVSSQWTTYSFDMAAFPGLDRTKAKLVFWLQQTADTDGQLFVDDVSFTNTSAGTAPTLSGVSHTSGTLTTGTDITVQATYTDADGTLPHAVELVLDGVIHRMNPVDPTDSDVTDGAVYAVTRRWVKGVHSYEVRTTDTTSSVVETPLVTGVVVG
;
A
#
# COMPACT_ATOMS: atom_id res chain seq x y z
N MET A 1 -19.24 28.52 29.51
CA MET A 1 -20.61 28.05 29.82
C MET A 1 -21.06 27.12 28.70
N THR A 2 -20.66 25.85 28.74
CA THR A 2 -21.49 24.69 29.17
C THR A 2 -22.73 24.46 28.31
N ARG A 3 -22.66 23.48 27.41
CA ARG A 3 -23.77 22.56 27.08
C ARG A 3 -23.22 21.23 26.56
N ARG A 4 -23.02 20.32 27.51
CA ARG A 4 -22.86 18.87 27.29
C ARG A 4 -24.18 18.31 26.75
N ARG A 5 -24.14 17.49 25.70
CA ARG A 5 -25.24 16.59 25.34
C ARG A 5 -24.86 15.18 25.79
N ALA A 6 -25.62 14.68 26.76
CA ALA A 6 -25.59 13.32 27.24
C ALA A 6 -26.38 12.42 26.28
N MET A 7 -25.80 11.28 25.89
CA MET A 7 -26.54 10.17 25.27
C MET A 7 -27.03 9.23 26.37
N SER A 8 -28.32 8.94 26.31
CA SER A 8 -29.11 8.22 27.31
C SER A 8 -28.96 6.70 27.19
N ILE A 9 -28.61 6.07 28.31
CA ILE A 9 -28.73 4.63 28.57
C ILE A 9 -30.21 4.29 28.82
N TRP A 10 -30.78 3.38 28.04
CA TRP A 10 -32.11 2.82 28.33
C TRP A 10 -31.98 1.50 29.10
N LYS A 11 -32.50 1.48 30.33
CA LYS A 11 -32.72 0.28 31.14
C LYS A 11 -34.10 -0.31 30.82
N ALA A 12 -34.15 -1.60 30.52
CA ALA A 12 -35.39 -2.35 30.35
C ALA A 12 -36.04 -2.64 31.71
N VAL A 13 -37.35 -2.37 31.81
CA VAL A 13 -38.23 -2.84 32.89
C VAL A 13 -39.11 -3.95 32.31
N ALA A 14 -39.03 -5.15 32.87
CA ALA A 14 -39.88 -6.27 32.51
C ALA A 14 -41.27 -6.11 33.14
N ALA A 15 -42.31 -6.09 32.30
CA ALA A 15 -43.69 -6.29 32.71
C ALA A 15 -44.21 -7.60 32.09
N ALA A 16 -44.51 -8.57 32.94
CA ALA A 16 -45.08 -9.84 32.55
C ALA A 16 -46.53 -9.65 32.06
N THR A 17 -46.81 -10.07 30.83
CA THR A 17 -48.19 -10.18 30.32
C THR A 17 -48.36 -11.57 29.73
N VAL A 18 -49.39 -12.28 30.23
CA VAL A 18 -49.80 -13.62 29.82
C VAL A 18 -50.25 -13.59 28.36
N ALA A 19 -49.61 -14.36 27.48
CA ALA A 19 -49.99 -14.49 26.07
C ALA A 19 -50.67 -15.84 25.82
N GLY A 20 -51.92 -15.78 25.38
CA GLY A 20 -52.64 -16.91 24.79
C GLY A 20 -52.03 -17.27 23.44
N VAL A 21 -51.98 -18.58 23.17
CA VAL A 21 -51.46 -19.18 21.93
C VAL A 21 -52.35 -18.76 20.75
N GLY A 22 -51.82 -17.89 19.90
CA GLY A 22 -52.35 -17.60 18.57
C GLY A 22 -51.19 -17.57 17.59
N GLY A 23 -51.21 -18.45 16.59
CA GLY A 23 -50.18 -18.54 15.56
C GLY A 23 -50.05 -17.22 14.80
N ALA A 24 -49.06 -16.41 15.17
CA ALA A 24 -48.66 -15.23 14.42
C ALA A 24 -47.69 -15.68 13.33
N VAL A 25 -48.13 -15.57 12.08
CA VAL A 25 -47.23 -15.55 10.92
C VAL A 25 -46.25 -14.40 11.17
N ILE A 26 -44.97 -14.72 11.39
CA ILE A 26 -43.89 -13.74 11.45
C ILE A 26 -43.76 -13.17 10.04
N ILE A 27 -44.46 -12.07 9.77
CA ILE A 27 -44.22 -11.28 8.56
C ILE A 27 -42.84 -10.65 8.75
N ALA A 28 -41.86 -11.08 7.96
CA ALA A 28 -40.55 -10.48 7.93
C ALA A 28 -40.70 -8.95 7.76
N PRO A 29 -39.95 -8.12 8.50
CA PRO A 29 -39.97 -6.69 8.27
C PRO A 29 -39.66 -6.42 6.78
N PRO A 30 -40.34 -5.46 6.14
CA PRO A 30 -40.08 -5.15 4.73
C PRO A 30 -38.58 -4.87 4.55
N ALA A 31 -37.97 -5.49 3.53
CA ALA A 31 -36.58 -5.26 3.20
C ALA A 31 -36.34 -3.74 3.07
N GLN A 32 -35.38 -3.23 3.83
CA GLN A 32 -35.00 -1.82 3.75
C GLN A 32 -34.56 -1.52 2.32
N ALA A 33 -35.06 -0.41 1.76
CA ALA A 33 -34.66 0.00 0.42
C ALA A 33 -33.16 0.30 0.42
N ALA A 34 -32.45 -0.21 -0.59
CA ALA A 34 -31.01 0.03 -0.77
C ALA A 34 -30.71 1.54 -0.76
N THR A 35 -29.60 1.92 -0.13
CA THR A 35 -29.16 3.30 0.00
C THR A 35 -27.91 3.54 -0.83
N VAL A 36 -27.86 4.70 -1.49
CA VAL A 36 -26.61 5.20 -2.09
C VAL A 36 -25.78 5.76 -0.96
N GLU A 37 -24.59 5.21 -0.74
CA GLU A 37 -23.67 5.70 0.28
C GLU A 37 -22.83 6.85 -0.27
N ARG A 38 -22.44 6.74 -1.56
CA ARG A 38 -21.52 7.68 -2.18
C ARG A 38 -21.64 7.73 -3.71
N VAL A 39 -21.43 8.92 -4.26
CA VAL A 39 -21.17 9.13 -5.69
C VAL A 39 -19.76 9.69 -5.82
N ALA A 40 -18.85 8.88 -6.38
CA ALA A 40 -17.44 9.15 -6.53
C ALA A 40 -17.12 9.63 -7.96
N VAL A 41 -16.29 10.66 -8.07
CA VAL A 41 -15.92 11.34 -9.33
C VAL A 41 -14.44 11.71 -9.30
N SER A 42 -13.85 11.99 -10.47
CA SER A 42 -12.58 12.71 -10.55
C SER A 42 -12.79 14.14 -10.07
N GLN A 43 -12.29 14.46 -8.88
CA GLN A 43 -12.42 15.79 -8.29
C GLN A 43 -11.48 16.81 -8.96
N ALA A 44 -10.44 16.34 -9.65
CA ALA A 44 -9.64 17.14 -10.57
C ALA A 44 -10.38 17.50 -11.86
N GLY A 45 -11.58 16.95 -12.10
CA GLY A 45 -12.37 17.20 -13.30
C GLY A 45 -12.04 16.29 -14.48
N TYR A 46 -12.54 16.69 -15.66
CA TYR A 46 -12.48 15.91 -16.90
C TYR A 46 -12.21 16.80 -18.12
N SER A 47 -11.42 16.30 -19.09
CA SER A 47 -11.29 16.97 -20.40
C SER A 47 -12.55 16.78 -21.26
N ALA A 48 -12.95 17.80 -22.01
CA ALA A 48 -14.21 17.87 -22.76
C ALA A 48 -14.36 16.72 -23.77
N SER A 49 -13.29 16.35 -24.47
CA SER A 49 -13.28 15.23 -25.43
C SER A 49 -12.87 13.88 -24.82
N GLY A 50 -12.49 13.86 -23.54
CA GLY A 50 -12.04 12.65 -22.85
C GLY A 50 -13.18 11.73 -22.44
N HIS A 51 -12.83 10.48 -22.10
CA HIS A 51 -13.73 9.57 -21.42
C HIS A 51 -14.12 10.14 -20.05
N LYS A 52 -15.37 9.97 -19.62
CA LYS A 52 -15.83 10.46 -18.30
C LYS A 52 -16.65 9.39 -17.62
N THR A 53 -16.26 9.06 -16.40
CA THR A 53 -16.96 8.06 -15.59
C THR A 53 -17.04 8.49 -14.13
N ALA A 54 -18.13 8.10 -13.48
CA ALA A 54 -18.35 8.18 -12.03
C ALA A 54 -18.70 6.80 -11.49
N SER A 55 -18.49 6.58 -10.20
CA SER A 55 -18.87 5.35 -9.50
C SER A 55 -19.91 5.65 -8.43
N VAL A 56 -20.87 4.77 -8.26
CA VAL A 56 -21.91 4.84 -7.23
C VAL A 56 -21.75 3.64 -6.33
N ILE A 57 -21.57 3.88 -5.04
CA ILE A 57 -21.39 2.87 -4.00
C ILE A 57 -22.70 2.79 -3.23
N ALA A 58 -23.25 1.59 -3.09
CA ALA A 58 -24.51 1.32 -2.41
C ALA A 58 -24.42 0.08 -1.53
N ASP A 59 -25.18 0.07 -0.44
CA ASP A 59 -25.24 -1.05 0.52
C ASP A 59 -25.87 -2.34 -0.06
N ALA A 60 -26.66 -2.19 -1.12
CA ALA A 60 -27.38 -3.28 -1.78
C ALA A 60 -27.77 -2.90 -3.22
N THR A 61 -28.48 -3.80 -3.90
CA THR A 61 -28.96 -3.56 -5.28
C THR A 61 -29.98 -2.42 -5.32
N LEU A 62 -29.64 -1.36 -6.08
CA LEU A 62 -30.51 -0.22 -6.31
C LEU A 62 -31.72 -0.59 -7.19
N THR A 63 -32.86 0.03 -6.93
CA THR A 63 -34.07 -0.15 -7.74
C THR A 63 -33.95 0.51 -9.11
N GLY A 64 -34.64 -0.01 -10.12
CA GLY A 64 -34.70 0.62 -11.45
C GLY A 64 -35.33 2.03 -11.47
N SER A 65 -35.96 2.46 -10.37
CA SER A 65 -36.52 3.81 -10.19
C SER A 65 -35.54 4.81 -9.56
N THR A 66 -34.32 4.40 -9.21
CA THR A 66 -33.34 5.31 -8.60
C THR A 66 -32.97 6.42 -9.59
N ALA A 67 -33.30 7.67 -9.25
CA ALA A 67 -33.00 8.82 -10.08
C ALA A 67 -31.49 9.06 -10.19
N CYS A 68 -31.03 9.42 -11.38
CA CYS A 68 -29.64 9.74 -11.71
C CYS A 68 -29.65 10.98 -12.59
N ARG A 69 -28.94 12.05 -12.22
CA ARG A 69 -28.84 13.30 -12.99
C ARG A 69 -27.47 13.95 -12.84
N ILE A 70 -27.12 14.84 -13.76
CA ILE A 70 -25.91 15.69 -13.69
C ILE A 70 -26.35 17.14 -13.61
N LEU A 71 -25.75 17.85 -12.66
CA LEU A 71 -26.02 19.24 -12.33
C LEU A 71 -24.81 20.11 -12.70
N GLN A 72 -25.07 21.36 -13.06
CA GLN A 72 -24.09 22.45 -13.05
C GLN A 72 -24.62 23.55 -12.13
N GLY A 73 -23.94 23.79 -11.01
CA GLY A 73 -24.52 24.50 -9.88
C GLY A 73 -25.80 23.79 -9.41
N GLU A 74 -26.93 24.49 -9.45
CA GLU A 74 -28.25 23.89 -9.13
C GLU A 74 -29.07 23.53 -10.38
N THR A 75 -28.53 23.78 -11.58
CA THR A 75 -29.22 23.53 -12.84
C THR A 75 -28.99 22.10 -13.28
N VAL A 76 -30.07 21.36 -13.57
CA VAL A 76 -29.99 20.02 -14.17
C VAL A 76 -29.61 20.16 -15.64
N VAL A 77 -28.38 19.75 -15.99
CA VAL A 77 -27.87 19.75 -17.38
C VAL A 77 -28.06 18.39 -18.07
N VAL A 78 -28.05 17.30 -17.30
CA VAL A 78 -28.42 15.96 -17.77
C VAL A 78 -29.52 15.41 -16.87
N PRO A 79 -30.78 15.31 -17.35
CA PRO A 79 -31.91 14.96 -16.50
C PRO A 79 -31.98 13.48 -16.12
N THR A 80 -31.32 12.61 -16.88
CA THR A 80 -31.28 11.15 -16.65
C THR A 80 -29.91 10.60 -17.05
N CYS A 81 -29.31 9.75 -16.20
CA CYS A 81 -28.14 8.94 -16.54
C CYS A 81 -28.34 7.44 -16.29
N SER A 82 -27.58 6.60 -16.98
CA SER A 82 -27.65 5.13 -16.88
C SER A 82 -26.72 4.62 -15.77
N LEU A 83 -27.27 3.83 -14.85
CA LEU A 83 -26.51 3.10 -13.84
C LEU A 83 -26.13 1.72 -14.36
N LEU A 84 -24.87 1.52 -14.74
CA LEU A 84 -24.36 0.23 -15.15
C LEU A 84 -23.90 -0.57 -13.93
N ASP A 85 -24.65 -1.62 -13.59
CA ASP A 85 -24.34 -2.50 -12.46
C ASP A 85 -23.02 -3.26 -12.69
N ARG A 86 -22.10 -3.13 -11.74
CA ARG A 86 -20.77 -3.76 -11.75
C ARG A 86 -20.64 -4.90 -10.74
N GLY A 87 -21.74 -5.28 -10.09
CA GLY A 87 -21.72 -6.33 -9.10
C GLY A 87 -21.28 -5.85 -7.72
N THR A 88 -21.04 -6.82 -6.83
CA THR A 88 -20.52 -6.57 -5.48
C THR A 88 -19.01 -6.58 -5.52
N VAL A 89 -18.37 -5.51 -5.03
CA VAL A 89 -16.92 -5.33 -5.01
C VAL A 89 -16.54 -4.76 -3.66
N TRP A 90 -15.66 -5.47 -2.95
CA TRP A 90 -15.15 -5.08 -1.62
C TRP A 90 -16.23 -4.86 -0.55
N GLY A 91 -17.33 -5.62 -0.65
CA GLY A 91 -18.45 -5.56 0.29
C GLY A 91 -19.66 -4.77 -0.22
N ASP A 92 -19.45 -3.85 -1.16
CA ASP A 92 -20.50 -2.93 -1.60
C ASP A 92 -21.03 -3.27 -2.99
N ARG A 93 -22.27 -2.88 -3.29
CA ARG A 93 -22.80 -2.89 -4.66
C ARG A 93 -22.31 -1.65 -5.40
N VAL A 94 -21.70 -1.85 -6.57
CA VAL A 94 -21.11 -0.75 -7.33
C VAL A 94 -21.80 -0.56 -8.67
N TYR A 95 -22.07 0.69 -9.04
CA TYR A 95 -22.54 1.08 -10.37
C TYR A 95 -21.57 2.06 -11.01
N ALA A 96 -21.44 2.02 -12.33
CA ALA A 96 -20.72 3.01 -13.11
C ALA A 96 -21.67 3.90 -13.90
N ILE A 97 -21.33 5.18 -14.05
CA ILE A 97 -22.03 6.14 -14.91
C ILE A 97 -21.04 6.64 -15.95
N ASP A 98 -21.32 6.40 -17.23
CA ASP A 98 -20.60 7.02 -18.34
C ASP A 98 -21.34 8.30 -18.75
N PHE A 99 -20.65 9.43 -18.70
CA PHE A 99 -21.16 10.73 -19.12
C PHE A 99 -20.22 11.41 -20.11
N SER A 100 -19.46 10.61 -20.87
CA SER A 100 -18.48 11.10 -21.86
C SER A 100 -19.12 12.03 -22.90
N ALA A 101 -20.42 11.85 -23.18
CA ALA A 101 -21.19 12.68 -24.11
C ALA A 101 -21.41 14.13 -23.63
N LEU A 102 -21.27 14.42 -22.33
CA LEU A 102 -21.26 15.78 -21.82
C LEU A 102 -19.90 16.42 -22.13
N THR A 103 -19.91 17.35 -23.09
CA THR A 103 -18.69 18.01 -23.61
C THR A 103 -18.66 19.52 -23.31
N GLU A 104 -19.73 20.04 -22.71
CA GLU A 104 -19.83 21.45 -22.35
C GLU A 104 -18.81 21.81 -21.27
N VAL A 105 -17.91 22.73 -21.60
CA VAL A 105 -16.90 23.22 -20.66
C VAL A 105 -17.56 24.09 -19.61
N GLY A 106 -17.17 23.90 -18.35
CA GLY A 106 -17.69 24.66 -17.23
C GLY A 106 -17.18 24.15 -15.90
N GLU A 107 -17.52 24.89 -14.85
CA GLU A 107 -17.22 24.54 -13.47
C GLU A 107 -18.48 24.13 -12.72
N ASP A 108 -18.31 23.67 -11.49
CA ASP A 108 -19.40 23.33 -10.56
C ASP A 108 -20.34 22.22 -11.04
N TYR A 109 -19.81 21.22 -11.75
CA TYR A 109 -20.54 20.02 -12.08
C TYR A 109 -20.66 19.08 -10.89
N ALA A 110 -21.76 18.33 -10.81
CA ALA A 110 -21.90 17.22 -9.88
C ALA A 110 -22.81 16.13 -10.44
N VAL A 111 -22.53 14.88 -10.09
CA VAL A 111 -23.42 13.74 -10.36
C VAL A 111 -24.28 13.50 -9.12
N GLU A 112 -25.60 13.38 -9.30
CA GLU A 112 -26.53 13.09 -8.21
C GLU A 112 -27.32 11.81 -8.48
N VAL A 113 -27.29 10.87 -7.53
CA VAL A 113 -27.96 9.58 -7.61
C VAL A 113 -28.71 9.30 -6.33
N GLY A 114 -30.01 9.00 -6.42
CA GLY A 114 -30.84 8.73 -5.24
C GLY A 114 -30.86 9.86 -4.20
N GLY A 115 -30.58 11.10 -4.61
CA GLY A 115 -30.46 12.27 -3.73
C GLY A 115 -29.08 12.48 -3.10
N VAL A 116 -28.10 11.61 -3.37
CA VAL A 116 -26.70 11.77 -2.95
C VAL A 116 -25.92 12.42 -4.08
N ARG A 117 -25.23 13.52 -3.76
CA ARG A 117 -24.45 14.32 -4.72
C ARG A 117 -22.94 14.05 -4.55
N SER A 118 -22.22 13.96 -5.66
CA SER A 118 -20.76 13.91 -5.66
C SER A 118 -20.13 15.22 -5.18
N PRO A 119 -18.84 15.23 -4.83
CA PRO A 119 -18.04 16.45 -4.85
C PRO A 119 -18.16 17.20 -6.18
N ARG A 120 -17.91 18.51 -6.14
CA ARG A 120 -17.91 19.37 -7.33
C ARG A 120 -16.69 19.09 -8.21
N PHE A 121 -16.87 19.17 -9.52
CA PHE A 121 -15.79 19.01 -10.49
C PHE A 121 -15.96 19.92 -11.71
N SER A 122 -14.90 20.10 -12.50
CA SER A 122 -14.92 20.88 -13.73
C SER A 122 -14.88 19.99 -14.97
N ILE A 123 -15.38 20.52 -16.08
CA ILE A 123 -15.10 20.01 -17.42
C ILE A 123 -14.36 21.12 -18.17
N ALA A 124 -13.12 20.88 -18.58
CA ALA A 124 -12.28 21.85 -19.28
C ALA A 124 -11.91 21.34 -20.68
N GLN A 125 -11.38 22.19 -21.57
CA GLN A 125 -10.89 21.71 -22.87
C GLN A 125 -9.79 20.65 -22.69
N ASN A 126 -8.80 20.99 -21.87
CA ASN A 126 -7.88 20.05 -21.27
C ASN A 126 -7.83 20.34 -19.78
N VAL A 127 -8.28 19.40 -18.94
CA VAL A 127 -8.30 19.64 -17.49
C VAL A 127 -6.92 19.48 -16.86
N TRP A 128 -6.06 18.67 -17.49
CA TRP A 128 -4.75 18.33 -16.94
C TRP A 128 -3.73 19.46 -17.03
N SER A 129 -3.92 20.40 -17.95
CA SER A 129 -3.07 21.58 -18.08
C SER A 129 -3.21 22.54 -16.89
N GLY A 130 -4.28 22.41 -16.10
CA GLY A 130 -4.52 23.21 -14.90
C GLY A 130 -3.80 22.70 -13.65
N TYR A 131 -2.93 21.69 -13.77
CA TYR A 131 -2.25 21.07 -12.63
C TYR A 131 -0.73 20.88 -12.83
N LEU A 132 -0.16 21.46 -13.89
CA LEU A 132 1.27 21.26 -14.21
C LEU A 132 2.20 22.00 -13.24
N ASP A 133 1.76 23.15 -12.76
CA ASP A 133 2.42 23.98 -11.78
C ASP A 133 2.45 23.34 -10.39
N GLU A 134 1.41 22.61 -9.97
CA GLU A 134 1.51 21.82 -8.73
C GLU A 134 2.51 20.66 -8.84
N MET A 135 2.69 20.09 -10.03
CA MET A 135 3.63 19.00 -10.25
C MET A 135 5.08 19.46 -10.08
N THR A 136 5.43 20.66 -10.54
CA THR A 136 6.77 21.25 -10.30
C THR A 136 6.88 21.86 -8.91
N ALA A 137 5.81 22.45 -8.38
CA ALA A 137 5.77 22.96 -7.00
C ALA A 137 6.13 21.88 -5.98
N PHE A 138 5.63 20.66 -6.17
CA PHE A 138 5.98 19.51 -5.34
C PHE A 138 7.50 19.33 -5.21
N TYR A 139 8.24 19.29 -6.32
CA TYR A 139 9.69 19.12 -6.30
C TYR A 139 10.41 20.36 -5.75
N ARG A 140 9.97 21.57 -6.11
CA ARG A 140 10.50 22.83 -5.57
C ARG A 140 10.42 22.89 -4.04
N LEU A 141 9.30 22.46 -3.47
CA LEU A 141 9.06 22.45 -2.03
C LEU A 141 9.81 21.33 -1.28
N GLN A 142 10.37 20.35 -2.01
CA GLN A 142 11.20 19.27 -1.46
C GLN A 142 12.71 19.55 -1.59
N ARG A 143 13.12 20.70 -2.14
CA ARG A 143 14.54 21.03 -2.33
C ARG A 143 15.28 21.17 -0.99
N SER A 144 16.42 20.49 -0.87
CA SER A 144 17.36 20.61 0.25
C SER A 144 18.35 21.77 0.02
N GLY A 145 18.90 22.34 1.10
CA GLY A 145 19.92 23.39 1.03
C GLY A 145 19.44 24.78 0.57
N ILE A 146 18.13 24.97 0.39
CA ILE A 146 17.52 26.22 -0.07
C ILE A 146 16.32 26.60 0.80
N ALA A 147 16.07 27.89 0.97
CA ALA A 147 14.86 28.36 1.65
C ALA A 147 13.64 28.09 0.77
N THR A 148 12.53 27.65 1.37
CA THR A 148 11.29 27.37 0.64
C THR A 148 10.78 28.61 -0.11
N SER A 149 10.99 29.82 0.44
CA SER A 149 10.62 31.08 -0.19
C SER A 149 11.38 31.40 -1.48
N ASP A 150 12.59 30.85 -1.61
CA ASP A 150 13.43 31.06 -2.81
C ASP A 150 13.11 29.98 -3.86
N ALA A 151 12.79 28.76 -3.42
CA ALA A 151 12.40 27.68 -4.31
C ALA A 151 10.96 27.83 -4.86
N TYR A 152 10.05 28.37 -4.06
CA TYR A 152 8.63 28.58 -4.37
C TYR A 152 8.30 30.08 -4.22
N PRO A 153 8.39 30.88 -5.29
CA PRO A 153 7.96 32.27 -5.24
C PRO A 153 6.45 32.37 -5.00
N ALA A 154 6.01 33.46 -4.39
CA ALA A 154 4.60 33.64 -4.05
C ALA A 154 3.71 33.59 -5.31
N GLY A 155 2.75 32.67 -5.33
CA GLY A 155 1.86 32.47 -6.48
C GLY A 155 2.40 31.55 -7.57
N TYR A 156 3.50 30.82 -7.32
CA TYR A 156 4.10 29.89 -8.28
C TYR A 156 3.12 28.82 -8.81
N SER A 157 2.23 28.31 -7.96
CA SER A 157 1.15 27.39 -8.37
C SER A 157 -0.23 27.89 -7.95
N SER A 158 -1.25 27.46 -8.69
CA SER A 158 -2.65 27.83 -8.48
C SER A 158 -3.19 27.37 -7.11
N ILE A 159 -2.72 26.22 -6.65
CA ILE A 159 -2.94 25.70 -5.30
C ILE A 159 -1.75 26.11 -4.44
N ALA A 160 -2.01 26.96 -3.45
CA ALA A 160 -0.98 27.42 -2.52
C ALA A 160 -0.61 26.33 -1.49
N PRO A 161 0.68 26.20 -1.13
CA PRO A 161 1.09 25.41 0.01
C PRO A 161 0.57 26.00 1.32
N SER A 162 0.52 25.18 2.37
CA SER A 162 0.29 25.71 3.72
C SER A 162 1.48 26.56 4.19
N ASP A 163 1.24 27.76 4.71
CA ASP A 163 2.29 28.66 5.23
C ASP A 163 3.28 27.96 6.17
N LYS A 164 2.81 26.97 6.93
CA LYS A 164 3.61 26.22 7.90
C LYS A 164 4.66 25.30 7.30
N ILE A 165 4.74 25.10 5.98
CA ILE A 165 5.80 24.30 5.36
C ILE A 165 7.05 25.12 5.01
N PHE A 166 6.94 26.46 5.06
CA PHE A 166 8.05 27.33 4.68
C PHE A 166 9.14 27.31 5.77
N HIS A 167 10.36 27.02 5.34
CA HIS A 167 11.55 26.94 6.19
C HIS A 167 12.74 27.65 5.55
N GLY A 168 13.77 27.95 6.36
CA GLY A 168 15.07 28.41 5.88
C GLY A 168 15.87 27.29 5.20
N PRO A 169 17.08 27.57 4.69
CA PRO A 169 17.90 26.53 4.04
C PRO A 169 18.36 25.48 5.07
N GLY A 170 17.83 24.27 4.96
CA GLY A 170 18.20 23.15 5.82
C GLY A 170 19.38 22.33 5.28
N HIS A 171 20.11 21.67 6.18
CA HIS A 171 21.22 20.76 5.85
C HIS A 171 22.32 21.37 4.97
N LEU A 172 22.74 22.60 5.30
CA LEU A 172 23.88 23.29 4.67
C LEU A 172 25.25 22.67 5.01
N ASP A 173 25.25 21.58 5.77
CA ASP A 173 26.37 20.82 6.30
C ASP A 173 26.39 19.37 5.80
N ASP A 174 25.58 19.03 4.80
CA ASP A 174 25.69 17.75 4.11
C ASP A 174 27.02 17.65 3.34
N ALA A 175 27.85 16.62 3.54
CA ALA A 175 27.77 15.58 4.57
C ALA A 175 29.16 15.02 4.95
N ALA A 176 29.28 14.46 6.15
CA ALA A 176 30.48 13.79 6.61
C ALA A 176 30.59 12.34 6.11
N SER A 177 31.80 11.77 6.10
CA SER A 177 32.06 10.35 5.89
C SER A 177 31.38 9.48 6.95
N GLU A 178 31.23 8.17 6.70
CA GLU A 178 30.60 7.24 7.65
C GLU A 178 31.24 7.31 9.06
N ASP A 179 32.56 7.46 9.11
CA ASP A 179 33.34 7.60 10.36
C ASP A 179 33.40 9.04 10.91
N GLY A 180 32.91 10.02 10.17
CA GLY A 180 32.89 11.44 10.55
C GLY A 180 34.24 12.15 10.46
N THR A 181 35.23 11.59 9.74
CA THR A 181 36.60 12.13 9.67
C THR A 181 36.86 13.03 8.47
N ILE A 182 36.09 12.90 7.40
CA ILE A 182 36.19 13.69 6.17
C ILE A 182 34.82 14.34 5.93
N HIS A 183 34.82 15.56 5.42
CA HIS A 183 33.59 16.25 5.02
C HIS A 183 33.58 16.49 3.51
N TYR A 184 32.40 16.34 2.91
CA TYR A 184 32.13 16.51 1.48
C TYR A 184 31.03 17.55 1.30
N ASP A 185 31.10 18.41 0.27
CA ASP A 185 29.96 19.27 -0.08
C ASP A 185 28.94 18.46 -0.88
N LEU A 186 27.90 17.96 -0.21
CA LEU A 186 26.80 17.19 -0.80
C LEU A 186 25.45 17.90 -0.64
N ARG A 187 25.46 19.24 -0.58
CA ARG A 187 24.24 20.05 -0.48
C ARG A 187 23.39 20.00 -1.75
N GLY A 188 22.09 20.19 -1.58
CA GLY A 188 21.10 20.24 -2.67
C GLY A 188 20.36 18.91 -2.87
N GLY A 189 19.74 18.74 -4.04
CA GLY A 189 18.86 17.60 -4.31
C GLY A 189 17.53 17.72 -3.56
N TRP A 190 16.72 16.67 -3.63
CA TRP A 190 15.39 16.66 -3.01
C TRP A 190 15.37 15.74 -1.81
N TYR A 191 14.69 16.18 -0.74
CA TYR A 191 14.21 15.27 0.28
C TYR A 191 13.31 14.21 -0.35
N ASP A 192 13.59 12.95 -0.05
CA ASP A 192 12.99 11.81 -0.74
C ASP A 192 11.48 11.73 -0.55
N ALA A 193 11.02 12.00 0.68
CA ALA A 193 9.65 11.77 1.09
C ALA A 193 9.26 12.74 2.21
N GLY A 194 8.52 12.23 3.22
CA GLY A 194 8.29 12.93 4.46
C GLY A 194 9.49 12.98 5.40
N ASP A 195 10.53 12.19 5.11
CA ASP A 195 11.85 12.32 5.69
C ASP A 195 12.81 13.11 4.80
N TYR A 196 13.88 13.60 5.43
CA TYR A 196 14.88 14.44 4.77
C TYR A 196 16.04 13.65 4.17
N GLY A 197 15.93 12.33 4.04
CA GLY A 197 16.92 11.51 3.36
C GLY A 197 17.03 11.84 1.87
N ILE A 198 18.20 11.61 1.31
CA ILE A 198 18.49 11.70 -0.13
C ILE A 198 19.15 10.39 -0.53
N TYR A 199 18.46 9.57 -1.33
CA TYR A 199 18.85 8.19 -1.58
C TYR A 199 19.30 7.96 -3.02
N GLY A 200 20.45 7.29 -3.20
CA GLY A 200 21.03 7.05 -4.51
C GLY A 200 20.09 6.33 -5.48
N GLY A 201 19.33 5.36 -4.97
CA GLY A 201 18.35 4.62 -5.76
C GLY A 201 17.19 5.47 -6.32
N ASN A 202 16.86 6.63 -5.74
CA ASN A 202 15.79 7.51 -6.22
C ASN A 202 16.27 8.65 -7.13
N GLN A 203 17.57 8.74 -7.41
CA GLN A 203 18.12 9.82 -8.23
C GLN A 203 17.75 9.74 -9.72
N TRP A 204 17.14 8.64 -10.17
CA TRP A 204 16.54 8.53 -11.52
C TRP A 204 15.42 9.55 -11.77
N VAL A 205 14.83 10.11 -10.70
CA VAL A 205 13.75 11.11 -10.75
C VAL A 205 14.17 12.36 -11.54
N GLY A 206 15.41 12.84 -11.39
CA GLY A 206 15.91 13.97 -12.18
C GLY A 206 15.89 13.65 -13.68
N GLY A 207 16.22 12.42 -14.06
CA GLY A 207 16.09 11.94 -15.42
C GLY A 207 14.63 11.83 -15.89
N ASN A 208 13.69 11.42 -15.03
CA ASN A 208 12.26 11.41 -15.36
C ASN A 208 11.71 12.82 -15.65
N ILE A 209 12.13 13.82 -14.86
CA ILE A 209 11.77 15.23 -15.08
C ILE A 209 12.34 15.71 -16.42
N ALA A 210 13.62 15.47 -16.68
CA ALA A 210 14.27 15.83 -17.95
C ALA A 210 13.61 15.15 -19.16
N ILE A 211 13.29 13.85 -19.06
CA ILE A 211 12.57 13.10 -20.11
C ILE A 211 11.18 13.68 -20.34
N THR A 212 10.48 14.13 -19.29
CA THR A 212 9.17 14.75 -19.43
C THR A 212 9.26 16.03 -20.28
N TYR A 213 10.28 16.87 -20.07
CA TYR A 213 10.54 18.02 -20.95
C TYR A 213 10.92 17.60 -22.38
N LEU A 214 11.81 16.61 -22.52
CA LEU A 214 12.26 16.13 -23.83
C LEU A 214 11.12 15.60 -24.70
N ARG A 215 10.12 14.96 -24.08
CA ARG A 215 8.97 14.38 -24.80
C ARG A 215 7.88 15.41 -25.11
N TYR A 216 7.70 16.42 -24.26
CA TYR A 216 6.49 17.26 -24.30
C TYR A 216 6.76 18.78 -24.33
N GLY A 217 8.02 19.23 -24.20
CA GLY A 217 8.41 20.63 -24.13
C GLY A 217 8.16 21.46 -25.40
N ASP A 218 7.76 20.82 -26.49
CA ASP A 218 7.26 21.52 -27.69
C ASP A 218 5.89 22.19 -27.42
N SER A 219 5.12 21.69 -26.44
CA SER A 219 3.87 22.30 -25.99
C SER A 219 4.17 23.51 -25.13
N ALA A 220 3.58 24.67 -25.45
CA ALA A 220 3.80 25.90 -24.69
C ALA A 220 3.34 25.78 -23.23
N GLU A 221 2.27 25.03 -22.98
CA GLU A 221 1.74 24.73 -21.64
C GLU A 221 2.71 23.91 -20.81
N VAL A 222 3.54 23.08 -21.43
CA VAL A 222 4.54 22.25 -20.74
C VAL A 222 5.85 22.99 -20.53
N ALA A 223 6.26 23.82 -21.50
CA ALA A 223 7.44 24.68 -21.39
C ALA A 223 7.12 26.01 -20.68
N PHE A 224 6.35 25.95 -19.60
CA PHE A 224 6.06 27.10 -18.74
C PHE A 224 7.26 27.47 -17.87
N ASP A 225 7.26 28.71 -17.40
CA ASP A 225 8.32 29.35 -16.61
C ASP A 225 7.61 30.22 -15.56
N ASN A 226 7.13 29.60 -14.47
CA ASN A 226 6.32 30.29 -13.46
C ASN A 226 7.17 31.05 -12.43
N ASP A 227 8.50 30.89 -12.43
CA ASP A 227 9.40 31.72 -11.63
C ASP A 227 10.04 32.88 -12.43
N ASP A 228 9.62 33.07 -13.69
CA ASP A 228 9.97 34.18 -14.59
C ASP A 228 11.49 34.34 -14.79
N ASN A 229 12.25 33.25 -14.74
CA ASN A 229 13.71 33.29 -14.84
C ASN A 229 14.22 33.22 -16.31
N GLY A 230 13.32 32.95 -17.26
CA GLY A 230 13.59 32.83 -18.69
C GLY A 230 13.87 31.40 -19.16
N VAL A 231 13.75 30.39 -18.28
CA VAL A 231 14.02 28.96 -18.53
C VAL A 231 12.77 28.14 -18.19
N PRO A 232 12.43 27.09 -18.97
CA PRO A 232 11.32 26.23 -18.60
C PRO A 232 11.54 25.55 -17.24
N ASP A 233 10.52 25.56 -16.41
CA ASP A 233 10.58 25.05 -15.03
C ASP A 233 11.03 23.58 -14.93
N LEU A 234 10.68 22.76 -15.93
CA LEU A 234 11.15 21.37 -16.02
C LEU A 234 12.67 21.26 -16.22
N VAL A 235 13.25 22.20 -16.95
CA VAL A 235 14.70 22.26 -17.21
C VAL A 235 15.43 22.74 -15.97
N ASP A 236 14.87 23.71 -15.25
CA ASP A 236 15.40 24.16 -13.95
C ASP A 236 15.40 23.03 -12.92
N GLU A 237 14.29 22.31 -12.80
CA GLU A 237 14.18 21.22 -11.82
C GLU A 237 15.12 20.07 -12.19
N ALA A 238 15.24 19.70 -13.48
CA ALA A 238 16.21 18.71 -13.93
C ALA A 238 17.66 19.11 -13.63
N ARG A 239 18.00 20.38 -13.83
CA ARG A 239 19.31 20.94 -13.49
C ARG A 239 19.56 20.90 -11.98
N PHE A 240 18.61 21.34 -11.16
CA PHE A 240 18.75 21.38 -9.70
C PHE A 240 19.10 19.99 -9.13
N GLY A 241 18.39 18.94 -9.56
CA GLY A 241 18.73 17.56 -9.18
C GLY A 241 20.11 17.13 -9.69
N SER A 242 20.47 17.53 -10.91
CA SER A 242 21.75 17.18 -11.53
C SER A 242 22.96 17.83 -10.87
N GLU A 243 22.80 19.03 -10.28
CA GLU A 243 23.85 19.69 -9.49
C GLU A 243 24.28 18.85 -8.29
N TYR A 244 23.33 18.18 -7.61
CA TYR A 244 23.64 17.23 -6.54
C TYR A 244 24.42 16.01 -7.04
N LEU A 245 24.07 15.48 -8.21
CA LEU A 245 24.77 14.33 -8.81
C LEU A 245 26.23 14.69 -9.17
N LEU A 246 26.47 15.90 -9.67
CA LEU A 246 27.83 16.37 -9.98
C LEU A 246 28.67 16.56 -8.71
N ARG A 247 28.08 17.01 -7.60
CA ARG A 247 28.75 17.04 -6.27
C ARG A 247 29.11 15.64 -5.78
N MET A 248 28.19 14.68 -5.90
CA MET A 248 28.47 13.27 -5.56
C MET A 248 29.60 12.70 -6.43
N LEU A 249 29.64 13.05 -7.73
CA LEU A 249 30.71 12.64 -8.62
C LEU A 249 32.08 13.21 -8.21
N ASP A 250 32.13 14.51 -7.89
CA ASP A 250 33.36 15.19 -7.46
C ASP A 250 33.91 14.56 -6.17
N ALA A 251 33.04 14.25 -5.22
CA ALA A 251 33.41 13.66 -3.93
C ALA A 251 33.91 12.20 -4.05
N PHE A 252 33.34 11.39 -4.93
CA PHE A 252 33.54 9.93 -4.91
C PHE A 252 33.89 9.26 -6.23
N GLY A 253 34.10 10.02 -7.32
CA GLY A 253 34.58 9.48 -8.60
C GLY A 253 33.65 8.45 -9.23
N GLY A 254 32.35 8.51 -8.95
CA GLY A 254 31.30 7.66 -9.54
C GLY A 254 30.63 6.71 -8.55
N ALA A 255 31.19 6.50 -7.36
CA ALA A 255 30.49 5.81 -6.28
C ALA A 255 29.29 6.64 -5.81
N PHE A 256 28.20 5.99 -5.42
CA PHE A 256 27.01 6.67 -4.90
C PHE A 256 26.69 6.20 -3.48
N TRP A 257 26.35 7.16 -2.63
CA TRP A 257 25.98 6.96 -1.23
C TRP A 257 24.66 7.67 -0.90
N ASP A 258 23.92 7.11 0.03
CA ASP A 258 22.74 7.75 0.61
C ASP A 258 23.19 8.78 1.67
N VAL A 259 22.49 9.90 1.77
CA VAL A 259 22.55 10.81 2.92
C VAL A 259 21.25 10.62 3.70
N LYS A 260 21.29 9.89 4.82
CA LYS A 260 20.06 9.54 5.56
C LYS A 260 19.43 10.76 6.22
N GLY A 261 18.11 10.76 6.34
CA GLY A 261 17.40 11.77 7.14
C GLY A 261 17.79 11.68 8.62
N SER A 262 17.87 12.83 9.29
CA SER A 262 17.99 12.95 10.74
C SER A 262 16.67 13.49 11.35
N GLY A 263 16.61 13.59 12.68
CA GLY A 263 15.60 14.38 13.39
C GLY A 263 14.14 13.88 13.40
N GLY A 264 13.32 14.62 14.16
CA GLY A 264 11.87 14.39 14.33
C GLY A 264 11.01 15.23 13.39
N PHE A 265 9.73 15.41 13.73
CA PHE A 265 8.80 16.31 13.03
C PHE A 265 9.13 17.78 13.33
N GLN A 266 10.17 18.26 12.67
CA GLN A 266 10.70 19.62 12.72
C GLN A 266 11.14 20.01 11.31
N HIS A 267 11.13 21.30 11.01
CA HIS A 267 11.70 21.82 9.77
C HIS A 267 13.19 21.48 9.61
N PRO A 268 13.66 21.34 8.36
CA PRO A 268 15.01 20.84 8.10
C PRO A 268 16.12 21.82 8.49
N ASP A 269 15.84 23.12 8.57
CA ASP A 269 16.75 24.16 9.07
C ASP A 269 16.89 24.17 10.61
N SER A 270 16.15 23.28 11.29
CA SER A 270 16.27 23.04 12.73
C SER A 270 16.84 21.65 13.06
N HIS A 271 17.16 20.83 12.05
CA HIS A 271 17.70 19.47 12.23
C HIS A 271 19.20 19.45 12.48
N THR A 272 19.92 20.41 11.90
CA THR A 272 21.35 20.64 12.09
C THR A 272 21.60 22.14 12.29
N ASP A 273 22.79 22.51 12.75
CA ASP A 273 23.17 23.93 12.88
C ASP A 273 23.59 24.59 11.55
N GLY A 274 23.70 23.81 10.48
CA GLY A 274 24.10 24.28 9.14
C GLY A 274 25.59 24.60 9.04
N ILE A 275 26.39 24.22 10.03
CA ILE A 275 27.83 24.49 10.13
C ILE A 275 28.59 23.19 9.90
N VAL A 276 29.36 23.15 8.83
CA VAL A 276 30.22 22.00 8.49
C VAL A 276 31.21 21.66 9.62
N GLY A 277 31.25 20.38 9.97
CA GLY A 277 32.25 19.78 10.85
C GLY A 277 31.86 19.76 12.33
N THR A 278 30.57 19.94 12.66
CA THR A 278 30.09 19.80 14.02
C THR A 278 29.58 18.38 14.29
N GLY A 279 28.98 18.17 15.47
CA GLY A 279 28.57 16.83 15.92
C GLY A 279 27.25 16.36 15.33
N ASP A 280 26.47 17.25 14.72
CA ASP A 280 25.14 16.96 14.17
C ASP A 280 25.13 16.82 12.63
N ASP A 281 26.26 17.07 11.94
CA ASP A 281 26.45 16.79 10.52
C ASP A 281 25.91 15.40 10.16
N ARG A 282 25.06 15.36 9.13
CA ARG A 282 24.60 14.10 8.57
C ARG A 282 25.77 13.37 7.91
N ARG A 283 25.65 12.05 7.84
CA ARG A 283 26.69 11.17 7.29
C ARG A 283 26.19 10.46 6.06
N ILE A 284 27.11 10.29 5.10
CA ILE A 284 26.90 9.33 4.02
C ILE A 284 26.75 7.92 4.62
N SER A 285 25.99 7.06 3.95
CA SER A 285 25.85 5.65 4.28
C SER A 285 25.26 4.89 3.08
N GLY A 286 25.10 3.57 3.18
CA GLY A 286 24.28 2.85 2.21
C GLY A 286 24.81 2.88 0.77
N TYR A 287 26.10 2.64 0.58
CA TYR A 287 26.72 2.50 -0.75
C TYR A 287 25.88 1.64 -1.71
N GLY A 288 25.69 2.13 -2.93
CA GLY A 288 24.85 1.47 -3.92
C GLY A 288 25.18 1.78 -5.37
N VAL A 289 25.74 0.81 -6.11
CA VAL A 289 26.11 0.98 -7.52
C VAL A 289 24.90 1.20 -8.45
N GLY A 290 23.70 0.79 -8.02
CA GLY A 290 22.49 1.09 -8.77
C GLY A 290 22.15 2.58 -8.80
N GLY A 291 22.54 3.33 -7.75
CA GLY A 291 22.44 4.79 -7.72
C GLY A 291 23.38 5.45 -8.73
N SER A 292 24.61 4.95 -8.87
CA SER A 292 25.57 5.40 -9.89
C SER A 292 24.99 5.28 -11.31
N ALA A 293 24.44 4.11 -11.66
CA ALA A 293 23.84 3.91 -12.99
C ALA A 293 22.60 4.82 -13.22
N LYS A 294 21.77 5.04 -12.20
CA LYS A 294 20.63 5.96 -12.29
C LYS A 294 21.06 7.43 -12.40
N ALA A 295 22.12 7.82 -11.72
CA ALA A 295 22.73 9.14 -11.86
C ALA A 295 23.27 9.37 -13.28
N ALA A 296 23.91 8.35 -13.87
CA ALA A 296 24.38 8.40 -15.26
C ALA A 296 23.25 8.70 -16.25
N GLY A 297 22.14 7.94 -16.18
CA GLY A 297 20.99 8.17 -17.06
C GLY A 297 20.33 9.53 -16.83
N SER A 298 20.28 9.99 -15.58
CA SER A 298 19.68 11.29 -15.25
C SER A 298 20.49 12.46 -15.78
N LEU A 299 21.80 12.45 -15.59
CA LEU A 299 22.70 13.48 -16.12
C LEU A 299 22.66 13.52 -17.65
N ALA A 300 22.65 12.36 -18.31
CA ALA A 300 22.55 12.30 -19.76
C ALA A 300 21.21 12.85 -20.28
N ALA A 301 20.09 12.56 -19.60
CA ALA A 301 18.80 13.13 -19.94
C ALA A 301 18.76 14.65 -19.70
N THR A 302 19.34 15.14 -18.61
CA THR A 302 19.41 16.59 -18.31
C THR A 302 20.23 17.34 -19.36
N ALA A 303 21.38 16.80 -19.78
CA ALA A 303 22.19 17.41 -20.85
C ALA A 303 21.36 17.58 -22.13
N ARG A 304 20.66 16.52 -22.56
CA ARG A 304 19.75 16.57 -23.73
C ARG A 304 18.63 17.61 -23.54
N ALA A 305 18.05 17.71 -22.35
CA ALA A 305 16.97 18.65 -22.07
C ALA A 305 17.45 20.10 -22.18
N ILE A 306 18.65 20.40 -21.69
CA ILE A 306 19.27 21.72 -21.80
C ILE A 306 19.62 22.04 -23.25
N GLU A 307 20.23 21.11 -23.98
CA GLU A 307 20.53 21.28 -25.41
C GLU A 307 19.27 21.57 -26.23
N LYS A 308 18.17 20.85 -25.94
CA LYS A 308 16.86 21.11 -26.54
C LYS A 308 16.36 22.52 -26.20
N ALA A 309 16.41 22.92 -24.93
CA ALA A 309 15.96 24.24 -24.51
C ALA A 309 16.76 25.37 -25.18
N ILE A 310 18.08 25.21 -25.33
CA ILE A 310 18.93 26.15 -26.07
C ILE A 310 18.52 26.18 -27.55
N ALA A 311 18.33 25.01 -28.18
CA ALA A 311 17.97 24.91 -29.59
C ALA A 311 16.58 25.51 -29.90
N ASP A 312 15.67 25.47 -28.92
CA ASP A 312 14.31 26.02 -29.02
C ASP A 312 14.22 27.50 -28.59
N ASP A 313 15.36 28.19 -28.39
CA ASP A 313 15.45 29.57 -27.91
C ASP A 313 14.71 29.79 -26.56
N ARG A 314 14.69 28.77 -25.70
CA ARG A 314 14.08 28.77 -24.36
C ARG A 314 15.08 29.06 -23.24
N ILE A 315 16.29 29.46 -23.57
CA ILE A 315 17.30 29.93 -22.62
C ILE A 315 17.66 31.37 -23.01
N PRO A 316 17.73 32.34 -22.07
CA PRO A 316 18.10 33.70 -22.41
C PRO A 316 19.49 33.74 -23.06
N GLY A 317 19.65 34.52 -24.12
CA GLY A 317 20.90 34.56 -24.89
C GLY A 317 22.16 34.89 -24.07
N SER A 318 22.01 35.60 -22.94
CA SER A 318 23.11 35.87 -22.00
C SER A 318 23.53 34.65 -21.18
N GLU A 319 22.63 33.69 -20.99
CA GLU A 319 22.83 32.51 -20.15
C GLU A 319 23.21 31.26 -20.95
N VAL A 320 22.98 31.24 -22.27
CA VAL A 320 23.26 30.08 -23.15
C VAL A 320 24.65 29.48 -22.92
N SER A 321 25.69 30.30 -22.76
CA SER A 321 27.05 29.78 -22.52
C SER A 321 27.18 29.06 -21.17
N ALA A 322 26.50 29.53 -20.12
CA ALA A 322 26.52 28.89 -18.80
C ALA A 322 25.73 27.57 -18.81
N TRP A 323 24.56 27.57 -19.46
CA TRP A 323 23.74 26.37 -19.61
C TRP A 323 24.41 25.31 -20.48
N GLN A 324 25.04 25.71 -21.60
CA GLN A 324 25.83 24.78 -22.41
C GLN A 324 26.99 24.19 -21.58
N SER A 325 27.70 25.02 -20.82
CA SER A 325 28.78 24.52 -19.96
C SER A 325 28.29 23.53 -18.89
N PHE A 326 27.06 23.69 -18.39
CA PHE A 326 26.46 22.72 -17.48
C PHE A 326 26.06 21.43 -18.22
N ALA A 327 25.50 21.53 -19.43
CA ALA A 327 25.18 20.37 -20.26
C ALA A 327 26.44 19.53 -20.55
N ASP A 328 27.55 20.17 -20.89
CA ASP A 328 28.84 19.51 -21.13
C ASP A 328 29.36 18.81 -19.85
N GLN A 329 29.19 19.43 -18.68
CA GLN A 329 29.53 18.81 -17.38
C GLN A 329 28.63 17.61 -17.07
N ALA A 330 27.34 17.73 -17.35
CA ALA A 330 26.38 16.65 -17.17
C ALA A 330 26.68 15.46 -18.10
N GLU A 331 27.04 15.70 -19.36
CA GLU A 331 27.50 14.64 -20.28
C GLU A 331 28.74 13.93 -19.73
N ALA A 332 29.78 14.69 -19.36
CA ALA A 332 31.01 14.11 -18.81
C ALA A 332 30.74 13.31 -17.52
N GLY A 333 29.87 13.83 -16.65
CA GLY A 333 29.46 13.16 -15.43
C GLY A 333 28.65 11.90 -15.68
N ALA A 334 27.76 11.92 -16.67
CA ALA A 334 26.99 10.75 -17.07
C ALA A 334 27.90 9.60 -17.53
N VAL A 335 28.91 9.91 -18.35
CA VAL A 335 29.91 8.94 -18.79
C VAL A 335 30.70 8.39 -17.61
N ALA A 336 31.14 9.24 -16.68
CA ALA A 336 31.92 8.82 -15.51
C ALA A 336 31.13 7.88 -14.59
N PHE A 337 29.89 8.24 -14.26
CA PHE A 337 29.01 7.37 -13.46
C PHE A 337 28.70 6.03 -14.15
N TYR A 338 28.47 6.06 -15.47
CA TYR A 338 28.25 4.83 -16.25
C TYR A 338 29.48 3.92 -16.20
N GLN A 339 30.67 4.46 -16.47
CA GLN A 339 31.91 3.70 -16.43
C GLN A 339 32.17 3.11 -15.04
N TYR A 340 31.90 3.87 -13.98
CA TYR A 340 31.98 3.36 -12.62
C TYR A 340 31.00 2.19 -12.42
N ALA A 341 29.73 2.37 -12.74
CA ALA A 341 28.71 1.35 -12.52
C ALA A 341 28.96 0.07 -13.33
N ASP A 342 29.42 0.21 -14.57
CA ASP A 342 29.77 -0.90 -15.46
C ASP A 342 30.98 -1.70 -14.93
N ALA A 343 31.97 -1.01 -14.36
CA ALA A 343 33.14 -1.64 -13.75
C ALA A 343 32.82 -2.32 -12.40
N HIS A 344 31.76 -1.89 -11.70
CA HIS A 344 31.40 -2.34 -10.35
C HIS A 344 30.07 -3.14 -10.33
N ARG A 345 29.75 -3.87 -11.41
CA ARG A 345 28.51 -4.66 -11.52
C ARG A 345 28.26 -5.67 -10.39
N SER A 346 29.30 -6.09 -9.66
CA SER A 346 29.21 -7.05 -8.55
C SER A 346 28.91 -6.41 -7.19
N ASP A 347 28.95 -5.08 -7.11
CA ASP A 347 28.81 -4.35 -5.85
C ASP A 347 27.35 -4.32 -5.37
N PRO A 348 27.11 -4.01 -4.08
CA PRO A 348 25.76 -3.85 -3.57
C PRO A 348 24.96 -2.84 -4.41
N LEU A 349 23.72 -3.17 -4.74
CA LEU A 349 22.87 -2.31 -5.56
C LEU A 349 22.43 -1.02 -4.83
N GLY A 350 22.44 -1.03 -3.49
CA GLY A 350 21.94 0.05 -2.62
C GLY A 350 20.46 -0.04 -2.27
N GLY A 351 20.00 0.87 -1.40
CA GLY A 351 18.57 1.11 -1.15
C GLY A 351 17.87 1.70 -2.37
N TYR A 352 16.54 1.54 -2.47
CA TYR A 352 15.74 1.99 -3.63
C TYR A 352 16.30 1.57 -5.00
N SER A 353 17.04 0.47 -5.04
CA SER A 353 17.62 -0.04 -6.26
C SER A 353 16.66 -1.01 -6.95
N THR A 354 17.00 -1.37 -8.18
CA THR A 354 16.17 -2.27 -8.98
C THR A 354 16.00 -3.63 -8.31
N THR A 355 14.74 -4.09 -8.23
CA THR A 355 14.40 -5.45 -7.78
C THR A 355 14.09 -6.36 -8.96
N ARG A 356 14.36 -5.91 -10.19
CA ARG A 356 14.09 -6.61 -11.45
C ARG A 356 15.32 -6.55 -12.36
N GLY A 357 15.94 -7.69 -12.64
CA GLY A 357 17.11 -7.74 -13.53
C GLY A 357 18.43 -7.21 -12.95
N GLY A 358 18.46 -6.78 -11.68
CA GLY A 358 19.68 -6.33 -11.00
C GLY A 358 20.36 -5.16 -11.71
N ILE A 359 21.67 -5.01 -11.57
CA ILE A 359 22.41 -3.84 -12.11
C ILE A 359 22.18 -3.60 -13.62
N ALA A 360 21.94 -4.65 -14.40
CA ALA A 360 21.66 -4.54 -15.84
C ALA A 360 20.44 -3.66 -16.13
N ASN A 361 19.46 -3.63 -15.23
CA ASN A 361 18.27 -2.79 -15.34
C ASN A 361 18.58 -1.31 -15.14
N SER A 362 19.40 -0.96 -14.14
CA SER A 362 19.83 0.43 -13.94
C SER A 362 20.79 0.87 -15.05
N LEU A 363 21.67 -0.02 -15.53
CA LEU A 363 22.56 0.26 -16.66
C LEU A 363 21.78 0.48 -17.96
N LEU A 364 20.71 -0.26 -18.21
CA LEU A 364 19.84 -0.05 -19.37
C LEU A 364 19.34 1.41 -19.44
N PHE A 365 19.00 2.02 -18.31
CA PHE A 365 18.61 3.43 -18.27
C PHE A 365 19.75 4.36 -18.69
N ALA A 366 20.95 4.16 -18.13
CA ALA A 366 22.14 4.93 -18.49
C ALA A 366 22.49 4.78 -19.97
N GLU A 367 22.53 3.55 -20.48
CA GLU A 367 22.88 3.22 -21.87
C GLU A 367 21.92 3.86 -22.86
N VAL A 368 20.60 3.82 -22.59
CA VAL A 368 19.62 4.48 -23.47
C VAL A 368 19.84 5.99 -23.50
N GLN A 369 19.97 6.63 -22.34
CA GLN A 369 20.13 8.08 -22.29
C GLN A 369 21.47 8.54 -22.90
N LEU A 370 22.57 7.82 -22.64
CA LEU A 370 23.87 8.09 -23.25
C LEU A 370 23.86 7.86 -24.77
N HIS A 371 23.15 6.84 -25.26
CA HIS A 371 22.97 6.66 -26.70
C HIS A 371 22.25 7.85 -27.34
N LEU A 372 21.16 8.30 -26.72
CA LEU A 372 20.34 9.40 -27.23
C LEU A 372 21.07 10.76 -27.15
N LEU A 373 22.01 10.93 -26.22
CA LEU A 373 22.85 12.12 -26.10
C LEU A 373 24.02 12.10 -27.09
N THR A 374 24.81 11.02 -27.09
CA THR A 374 26.11 10.97 -27.79
C THR A 374 26.05 10.41 -29.20
N GLY A 375 24.99 9.67 -29.54
CA GLY A 375 24.88 8.90 -30.77
C GLY A 375 25.75 7.63 -30.81
N ASP A 376 26.52 7.31 -29.76
CA ASP A 376 27.35 6.11 -29.75
C ASP A 376 26.48 4.84 -29.73
N THR A 377 26.65 4.03 -30.78
CA THR A 377 25.88 2.80 -30.98
C THR A 377 26.30 1.66 -30.06
N ALA A 378 27.44 1.75 -29.36
CA ALA A 378 27.85 0.78 -28.36
C ALA A 378 26.85 0.70 -27.21
N TYR A 379 26.41 1.86 -26.69
CA TYR A 379 25.37 1.94 -25.67
C TYR A 379 24.05 1.33 -26.12
N ARG A 380 23.56 1.69 -27.33
CA ARG A 380 22.36 1.06 -27.91
C ARG A 380 22.51 -0.46 -28.01
N SER A 381 23.67 -0.95 -28.43
CA SER A 381 23.90 -2.39 -28.60
C SER A 381 23.83 -3.13 -27.26
N SER A 382 24.38 -2.54 -26.19
CA SER A 382 24.25 -3.07 -24.82
C SER A 382 22.79 -3.05 -24.34
N ALA A 383 22.10 -1.93 -24.53
CA ALA A 383 20.68 -1.78 -24.17
C ALA A 383 19.80 -2.81 -24.89
N GLU A 384 19.97 -3.00 -26.20
CA GLU A 384 19.21 -3.98 -26.98
C GLU A 384 19.51 -5.43 -26.57
N ALA A 385 20.74 -5.73 -26.17
CA ALA A 385 21.09 -7.05 -25.63
C ALA A 385 20.36 -7.31 -24.29
N THR A 386 20.32 -6.32 -23.40
CA THR A 386 19.57 -6.39 -22.13
C THR A 386 18.08 -6.55 -22.38
N ILE A 387 17.50 -5.77 -23.29
CA ILE A 387 16.09 -5.88 -23.71
C ILE A 387 15.78 -7.27 -24.29
N ALA A 388 16.66 -7.82 -25.12
CA ALA A 388 16.49 -9.14 -25.72
C ALA A 388 16.55 -10.27 -24.68
N ALA A 389 17.35 -10.10 -23.62
CA ALA A 389 17.49 -11.06 -22.52
C ALA A 389 16.41 -10.92 -21.43
N THR A 390 15.61 -9.84 -21.45
CA THR A 390 14.57 -9.58 -20.45
C THR A 390 13.47 -10.64 -20.53
N ASP A 391 13.29 -11.40 -19.44
CA ASP A 391 12.18 -12.34 -19.33
C ASP A 391 10.84 -11.62 -19.09
N PHE A 392 9.74 -12.31 -19.39
CA PHE A 392 8.38 -11.78 -19.22
C PHE A 392 7.66 -12.43 -18.03
N THR A 393 8.41 -12.92 -17.04
CA THR A 393 7.82 -13.58 -15.87
C THR A 393 7.08 -12.60 -14.98
N ILE A 394 7.63 -11.38 -14.83
CA ILE A 394 7.01 -10.25 -14.13
C ILE A 394 6.94 -9.06 -15.07
N LEU A 395 5.72 -8.64 -15.41
CA LEU A 395 5.45 -7.45 -16.22
C LEU A 395 5.39 -6.22 -15.30
N SER A 396 6.56 -5.77 -14.85
CA SER A 396 6.73 -4.65 -13.92
C SER A 396 6.37 -3.29 -14.54
N ASN A 397 6.42 -2.21 -13.76
CA ASN A 397 6.23 -0.82 -14.21
C ASN A 397 7.45 0.05 -13.88
N THR A 398 7.54 1.22 -14.52
CA THR A 398 8.58 2.23 -14.26
C THR A 398 8.42 2.84 -12.87
N ASN A 399 9.33 2.47 -11.97
CA ASN A 399 9.59 3.15 -10.70
C ASN A 399 10.99 2.74 -10.24
N TYR A 400 11.47 3.16 -9.07
CA TYR A 400 12.82 2.86 -8.57
C TYR A 400 13.21 1.36 -8.65
N TRP A 401 12.23 0.45 -8.61
CA TRP A 401 12.46 -0.99 -8.73
C TRP A 401 12.72 -1.50 -10.15
N ASP A 402 12.41 -0.74 -11.21
CA ASP A 402 12.56 -1.15 -12.61
C ASP A 402 12.55 0.06 -13.57
N MET A 403 13.67 0.27 -14.28
CA MET A 403 13.82 1.33 -15.29
C MET A 403 13.54 0.87 -16.72
N ALA A 404 13.25 -0.41 -16.94
CA ALA A 404 13.17 -0.99 -18.27
C ALA A 404 12.02 -0.43 -19.13
N PRO A 405 10.77 -0.27 -18.65
CA PRO A 405 9.68 0.21 -19.51
C PRO A 405 9.93 1.64 -20.03
N LEU A 406 10.38 2.56 -19.17
CA LEU A 406 10.80 3.91 -19.56
C LEU A 406 11.96 3.88 -20.58
N SER A 407 13.01 3.11 -20.29
CA SER A 407 14.18 3.02 -21.17
C SER A 407 13.82 2.43 -22.54
N MET A 408 12.96 1.42 -22.58
CA MET A 408 12.46 0.83 -23.82
C MET A 408 11.62 1.83 -24.62
N ALA A 409 10.77 2.62 -23.97
CA ALA A 409 9.96 3.64 -24.64
C ALA A 409 10.83 4.76 -25.24
N GLU A 410 11.85 5.21 -24.51
CA GLU A 410 12.82 6.21 -24.97
C GLU A 410 13.69 5.68 -26.12
N LEU A 411 14.12 4.41 -26.06
CA LEU A 411 14.97 3.82 -27.09
C LEU A 411 14.20 3.52 -28.39
N TYR A 412 12.89 3.26 -28.30
CA TYR A 412 12.10 2.74 -29.43
C TYR A 412 12.35 3.49 -30.75
N PRO A 413 12.34 4.84 -30.83
CA PRO A 413 12.55 5.56 -32.08
C PRO A 413 13.92 5.27 -32.73
N ALA A 414 14.97 5.14 -31.91
CA ALA A 414 16.38 4.95 -32.30
C ALA A 414 16.84 3.48 -32.36
N ALA A 415 16.00 2.55 -31.91
CA ALA A 415 16.29 1.11 -31.92
C ALA A 415 16.41 0.53 -33.34
N THR A 416 17.17 -0.56 -33.45
CA THR A 416 17.21 -1.41 -34.63
C THR A 416 15.85 -2.06 -34.89
N THR A 417 15.63 -2.62 -36.08
CA THR A 417 14.39 -3.36 -36.39
C THR A 417 14.10 -4.48 -35.38
N ALA A 418 15.14 -5.21 -34.95
CA ALA A 418 15.01 -6.25 -33.94
C ALA A 418 14.72 -5.67 -32.54
N GLY A 419 15.41 -4.58 -32.17
CA GLY A 419 15.15 -3.83 -30.95
C GLY A 419 13.70 -3.34 -30.85
N LYS A 420 13.19 -2.69 -31.91
CA LYS A 420 11.79 -2.24 -32.02
C LYS A 420 10.80 -3.39 -31.81
N ALA A 421 11.05 -4.55 -32.42
CA ALA A 421 10.19 -5.72 -32.25
C ALA A 421 10.20 -6.27 -30.82
N ASN A 422 11.36 -6.29 -30.15
CA ASN A 422 11.47 -6.73 -28.76
C ASN A 422 10.78 -5.74 -27.80
N ILE A 423 11.03 -4.44 -27.98
CA ILE A 423 10.41 -3.36 -27.20
C ILE A 423 8.89 -3.40 -27.33
N GLN A 424 8.37 -3.40 -28.57
CA GLN A 424 6.93 -3.41 -28.81
C GLN A 424 6.28 -4.67 -28.20
N ARG A 425 6.96 -5.82 -28.26
CA ARG A 425 6.48 -7.06 -27.64
C ARG A 425 6.39 -6.95 -26.11
N TYR A 426 7.41 -6.39 -25.46
CA TYR A 426 7.42 -6.20 -24.01
C TYR A 426 6.35 -5.19 -23.57
N LEU A 427 6.39 -3.96 -24.11
CA LEU A 427 5.47 -2.88 -23.72
C LEU A 427 4.01 -3.25 -24.01
N LYS A 428 3.74 -4.00 -25.10
CA LYS A 428 2.39 -4.51 -25.37
C LYS A 428 1.93 -5.51 -24.32
N LYS A 429 2.78 -6.45 -23.91
CA LYS A 429 2.44 -7.42 -22.86
C LYS A 429 2.19 -6.72 -21.53
N GLN A 430 3.01 -5.73 -21.20
CA GLN A 430 2.82 -4.89 -20.01
C GLN A 430 1.50 -4.12 -20.05
N LEU A 431 1.13 -3.53 -21.20
CA LEU A 431 -0.18 -2.90 -21.35
C LEU A 431 -1.31 -3.93 -21.18
N ASP A 432 -1.25 -5.08 -21.84
CA ASP A 432 -2.30 -6.10 -21.74
C ASP A 432 -2.43 -6.61 -20.28
N TYR A 433 -1.33 -6.67 -19.53
CA TYR A 433 -1.32 -6.91 -18.08
C TYR A 433 -2.04 -5.81 -17.29
N PHE A 434 -1.70 -4.53 -17.52
CA PHE A 434 -2.32 -3.41 -16.83
C PHE A 434 -3.83 -3.31 -17.14
N LEU A 435 -4.22 -3.44 -18.41
CA LEU A 435 -5.62 -3.42 -18.83
C LEU A 435 -6.44 -4.51 -18.14
N SER A 436 -5.94 -5.75 -18.14
CA SER A 436 -6.67 -6.86 -17.52
C SER A 436 -6.68 -6.79 -15.98
N SER A 437 -5.60 -6.30 -15.35
CA SER A 437 -5.50 -6.13 -13.90
C SER A 437 -6.26 -4.90 -13.34
N THR A 438 -6.86 -4.09 -14.21
CA THR A 438 -7.72 -2.94 -13.85
C THR A 438 -9.18 -3.16 -14.25
N ASP A 439 -9.46 -4.20 -15.04
CA ASP A 439 -10.81 -4.56 -15.48
C ASP A 439 -11.55 -5.46 -14.47
N ASP A 440 -10.82 -6.07 -13.52
CA ASP A 440 -11.41 -6.83 -12.40
C ASP A 440 -11.90 -5.93 -11.25
N THR A 441 -11.74 -4.61 -11.36
CA THR A 441 -12.37 -3.62 -10.50
C THR A 441 -13.13 -2.55 -11.32
N PRO A 442 -14.27 -2.03 -10.83
CA PRO A 442 -15.00 -0.99 -11.55
C PRO A 442 -14.27 0.36 -11.52
N TYR A 443 -13.36 0.55 -10.56
CA TYR A 443 -12.70 1.82 -10.28
C TYR A 443 -11.49 2.11 -11.17
N GLY A 444 -10.96 1.10 -11.89
CA GLY A 444 -9.81 1.28 -12.80
C GLY A 444 -8.46 1.32 -12.09
N VAL A 445 -8.37 0.79 -10.86
CA VAL A 445 -7.12 0.61 -10.11
C VAL A 445 -6.48 -0.73 -10.44
N VAL A 446 -5.15 -0.80 -10.40
CA VAL A 446 -4.45 -2.09 -10.50
C VAL A 446 -4.72 -2.90 -9.24
N ASN A 447 -5.23 -4.11 -9.38
CA ASN A 447 -5.61 -4.96 -8.25
C ASN A 447 -4.36 -5.60 -7.59
N GLN A 448 -3.55 -4.77 -6.93
CA GLN A 448 -2.28 -5.13 -6.28
C GLN A 448 -2.13 -4.49 -4.89
N PHE A 449 -3.01 -4.86 -3.94
CA PHE A 449 -2.95 -4.31 -2.60
C PHE A 449 -1.88 -5.02 -1.75
N LYS A 450 -1.05 -4.26 -1.04
CA LYS A 450 0.03 -4.74 -0.17
C LYS A 450 0.06 -3.98 1.16
N ASN A 451 1.17 -4.08 1.90
CA ASN A 451 1.45 -3.29 3.10
C ASN A 451 2.01 -1.87 2.81
N PHE A 452 1.93 -1.44 1.56
CA PHE A 452 2.22 -0.08 1.12
C PHE A 452 1.20 0.28 0.03
N GLY A 453 0.87 1.57 -0.08
CA GLY A 453 -0.28 2.02 -0.83
C GLY A 453 -0.22 1.74 -2.34
N VAL A 454 -1.36 1.35 -2.91
CA VAL A 454 -1.48 0.91 -4.30
C VAL A 454 -1.23 2.01 -5.34
N ASN A 455 -1.31 3.30 -4.97
CA ASN A 455 -1.15 4.40 -5.92
C ASN A 455 0.25 4.43 -6.52
N GLU A 456 1.27 4.01 -5.77
CA GLU A 456 2.66 3.99 -6.24
C GLU A 456 2.84 3.10 -7.50
N PRO A 457 2.56 1.78 -7.47
CA PRO A 457 2.62 0.99 -8.69
C PRO A 457 1.53 1.36 -9.70
N HIS A 458 0.35 1.78 -9.24
CA HIS A 458 -0.77 2.13 -10.14
C HIS A 458 -0.41 3.27 -11.09
N ILE A 459 0.08 4.39 -10.56
CA ILE A 459 0.36 5.57 -11.37
C ILE A 459 1.60 5.38 -12.25
N SER A 460 2.54 4.53 -11.82
CA SER A 460 3.65 4.08 -12.65
C SER A 460 3.17 3.31 -13.89
N TYR A 461 2.20 2.37 -13.74
CA TYR A 461 1.60 1.70 -14.90
C TYR A 461 0.82 2.67 -15.79
N VAL A 462 0.14 3.67 -15.21
CA VAL A 462 -0.55 4.72 -15.96
C VAL A 462 0.42 5.49 -16.86
N ALA A 463 1.58 5.91 -16.34
CA ALA A 463 2.59 6.61 -17.12
C ALA A 463 3.19 5.72 -18.23
N ASP A 464 3.41 4.43 -17.95
CA ASP A 464 3.87 3.46 -18.96
C ASP A 464 2.83 3.24 -20.07
N ALA A 465 1.55 3.15 -19.71
CA ALA A 465 0.46 3.03 -20.67
C ALA A 465 0.35 4.29 -21.55
N LEU A 466 0.60 5.48 -21.00
CA LEU A 466 0.64 6.72 -21.78
C LEU A 466 1.80 6.70 -22.80
N ARG A 467 3.00 6.31 -22.38
CA ARG A 467 4.14 6.13 -23.30
C ARG A 467 3.85 5.09 -24.38
N TYR A 468 3.14 4.01 -24.05
CA TYR A 468 2.70 3.05 -25.06
C TYR A 468 1.73 3.67 -26.07
N TYR A 469 0.75 4.45 -25.60
CA TYR A 469 -0.18 5.17 -26.46
C TYR A 469 0.56 6.09 -27.43
N GLU A 470 1.55 6.85 -26.96
CA GLU A 470 2.33 7.76 -27.79
C GLU A 470 3.08 7.04 -28.91
N LEU A 471 3.64 5.86 -28.62
CA LEU A 471 4.41 5.09 -29.59
C LEU A 471 3.54 4.36 -30.61
N PHE A 472 2.33 3.93 -30.22
CA PHE A 472 1.54 2.96 -31.00
C PHE A 472 0.09 3.38 -31.30
N GLY A 473 -0.39 4.49 -30.73
CA GLY A 473 -1.73 5.03 -30.96
C GLY A 473 -2.89 4.16 -30.42
N ASP A 474 -2.62 3.22 -29.51
CA ASP A 474 -3.65 2.30 -28.99
C ASP A 474 -4.59 3.02 -28.00
N GLN A 475 -5.79 3.31 -28.47
CA GLN A 475 -6.84 4.03 -27.73
C GLN A 475 -7.29 3.33 -26.44
N ARG A 476 -7.03 2.03 -26.30
CA ARG A 476 -7.29 1.28 -25.06
C ARG A 476 -6.37 1.76 -23.93
N ALA A 477 -5.12 2.08 -24.26
CA ALA A 477 -4.16 2.63 -23.31
C ALA A 477 -4.59 4.03 -22.84
N LEU A 478 -4.97 4.93 -23.75
CA LEU A 478 -5.45 6.27 -23.38
C LEU A 478 -6.68 6.23 -22.45
N LYS A 479 -7.61 5.30 -22.68
CA LYS A 479 -8.75 5.08 -21.78
C LYS A 479 -8.31 4.66 -20.38
N ALA A 480 -7.38 3.71 -20.30
CA ALA A 480 -6.88 3.20 -19.03
C ALA A 480 -6.10 4.27 -18.27
N VAL A 481 -5.34 5.11 -18.98
CA VAL A 481 -4.68 6.30 -18.42
C VAL A 481 -5.70 7.23 -17.76
N GLN A 482 -6.75 7.60 -18.49
CA GLN A 482 -7.81 8.47 -17.98
C GLN A 482 -8.50 7.86 -16.76
N ARG A 483 -8.89 6.58 -16.80
CA ARG A 483 -9.50 5.88 -15.65
C ARG A 483 -8.57 5.82 -14.44
N GLY A 484 -7.27 5.57 -14.66
CA GLY A 484 -6.29 5.53 -13.57
C GLY A 484 -6.07 6.90 -12.91
N LEU A 485 -6.08 7.98 -13.69
CA LEU A 485 -6.09 9.33 -13.10
C LEU A 485 -7.36 9.58 -12.28
N TYR A 486 -8.53 9.17 -12.78
CA TYR A 486 -9.77 9.35 -12.04
C TYR A 486 -9.76 8.63 -10.69
N TRP A 487 -9.14 7.45 -10.61
CA TRP A 487 -8.93 6.73 -9.35
C TRP A 487 -8.19 7.60 -8.32
N VAL A 488 -7.02 8.15 -8.68
CA VAL A 488 -6.21 8.93 -7.74
C VAL A 488 -6.85 10.25 -7.34
N PHE A 489 -7.70 10.81 -8.21
CA PHE A 489 -8.42 12.06 -7.97
C PHE A 489 -9.83 11.92 -7.37
N GLY A 490 -10.25 10.71 -6.97
CA GLY A 490 -11.47 10.55 -6.16
C GLY A 490 -12.54 9.61 -6.71
N ASN A 491 -12.40 9.05 -7.92
CA ASN A 491 -13.28 8.01 -8.44
C ASN A 491 -12.93 6.65 -7.84
N ASN A 492 -13.00 6.57 -6.52
CA ASN A 492 -12.67 5.44 -5.67
C ASN A 492 -13.72 5.34 -4.55
N PRO A 493 -13.86 4.18 -3.87
CA PRO A 493 -14.91 4.02 -2.86
C PRO A 493 -14.73 4.92 -1.65
N TRP A 494 -13.54 5.50 -1.41
CA TRP A 494 -13.29 6.48 -0.35
C TRP A 494 -13.73 7.91 -0.71
N GLY A 495 -14.02 8.19 -2.00
CA GLY A 495 -14.39 9.53 -2.46
C GLY A 495 -13.33 10.59 -2.17
N THR A 496 -12.07 10.17 -2.04
CA THR A 496 -10.95 11.01 -1.62
C THR A 496 -9.96 11.15 -2.76
N SER A 497 -9.55 12.38 -3.05
CA SER A 497 -8.36 12.63 -3.87
C SER A 497 -7.12 12.40 -3.01
N TRP A 498 -6.22 11.53 -3.45
CA TRP A 498 -4.93 11.29 -2.77
C TRP A 498 -3.84 12.28 -3.20
N VAL A 499 -4.21 13.30 -3.97
CA VAL A 499 -3.33 14.39 -4.40
C VAL A 499 -3.63 15.61 -3.55
N SER A 500 -2.66 16.01 -2.73
CA SER A 500 -2.81 17.09 -1.76
C SER A 500 -3.20 18.42 -2.41
N GLY A 501 -4.28 19.02 -1.88
CA GLY A 501 -4.85 20.28 -2.36
C GLY A 501 -5.77 20.17 -3.59
N VAL A 502 -5.79 19.02 -4.29
CA VAL A 502 -6.59 18.84 -5.51
C VAL A 502 -7.93 18.17 -5.19
N GLY A 503 -9.03 18.90 -5.43
CA GLY A 503 -10.39 18.42 -5.21
C GLY A 503 -10.99 18.87 -3.87
N GLU A 504 -12.32 18.79 -3.74
CA GLU A 504 -13.07 19.23 -2.54
C GLU A 504 -12.73 18.38 -1.30
N ASN A 505 -12.47 17.10 -1.51
CA ASN A 505 -12.07 16.12 -0.50
C ASN A 505 -10.72 15.51 -0.87
N SER A 506 -9.64 16.27 -0.68
CA SER A 506 -8.27 15.76 -0.78
C SER A 506 -7.75 15.25 0.57
N VAL A 507 -6.73 14.39 0.53
CA VAL A 507 -5.91 14.02 1.70
C VAL A 507 -5.39 15.27 2.43
N LYS A 508 -5.39 15.23 3.76
CA LYS A 508 -4.97 16.35 4.62
C LYS A 508 -3.78 16.01 5.50
N PHE A 509 -3.68 14.79 6.01
CA PHE A 509 -2.67 14.42 6.99
C PHE A 509 -1.49 13.72 6.34
N LEU A 510 -0.73 14.47 5.53
CA LEU A 510 0.49 13.97 4.91
C LEU A 510 1.49 13.52 5.99
N HIS A 511 2.14 12.39 5.75
CA HIS A 511 3.29 11.97 6.55
C HIS A 511 4.51 12.78 6.11
N THR A 512 4.75 13.92 6.75
CA THR A 512 5.90 14.77 6.44
C THR A 512 6.38 15.54 7.67
N ARG A 513 7.70 15.65 7.81
CA ARG A 513 8.34 16.45 8.86
C ARG A 513 8.14 17.95 8.66
N LEU A 514 7.75 18.39 7.45
CA LEU A 514 7.34 19.75 7.16
C LEU A 514 6.04 20.16 7.91
N ASP A 515 5.28 19.19 8.43
CA ASP A 515 4.18 19.46 9.35
C ASP A 515 4.63 19.24 10.80
N GLU A 516 5.18 20.29 11.43
CA GLU A 516 5.54 20.26 12.86
C GLU A 516 4.32 20.03 13.79
N GLN A 517 3.09 20.16 13.27
CA GLN A 517 1.85 19.90 14.00
C GLN A 517 1.29 18.49 13.74
N ALA A 518 1.97 17.62 12.99
CA ALA A 518 1.47 16.28 12.64
C ALA A 518 1.15 15.41 13.87
N GLN A 519 1.87 15.63 14.97
CA GLN A 519 1.69 14.92 16.25
C GLN A 519 0.74 15.65 17.22
N SER A 520 0.19 16.81 16.83
CA SER A 520 -0.77 17.54 17.65
C SER A 520 -2.19 17.02 17.44
N GLN A 521 -2.92 16.78 18.53
CA GLN A 521 -4.35 16.43 18.48
C GLN A 521 -5.23 17.55 17.91
N THR A 522 -4.72 18.78 17.84
CA THR A 522 -5.42 19.92 17.22
C THR A 522 -4.92 20.23 15.81
N GLY A 523 -3.99 19.45 15.26
CA GLY A 523 -3.51 19.61 13.89
C GLY A 523 -4.63 19.38 12.87
N THR A 524 -4.68 20.22 11.83
CA THR A 524 -5.74 20.19 10.80
C THR A 524 -5.25 19.62 9.46
N GLY A 525 -4.02 19.09 9.42
CA GLY A 525 -3.36 18.64 8.20
C GLY A 525 -2.48 19.72 7.56
N VAL A 526 -1.86 19.39 6.43
CA VAL A 526 -0.93 20.22 5.66
C VAL A 526 -1.22 20.04 4.17
N VAL A 527 -1.08 21.12 3.42
CA VAL A 527 -1.13 21.11 1.95
C VAL A 527 0.28 21.29 1.42
N LEU A 528 0.79 20.23 0.80
CA LEU A 528 1.91 20.25 -0.14
C LEU A 528 1.30 20.09 -1.54
N PRO A 529 1.19 21.15 -2.37
CA PRO A 529 0.44 21.09 -3.62
C PRO A 529 0.92 19.97 -4.53
N GLY A 530 -0.01 19.19 -5.06
CA GLY A 530 0.29 18.13 -6.02
C GLY A 530 0.86 16.84 -5.44
N ALA A 531 1.20 16.80 -4.15
CA ALA A 531 1.79 15.61 -3.53
C ALA A 531 0.83 14.41 -3.55
N LEU A 532 1.20 13.35 -4.27
CA LEU A 532 0.47 12.09 -4.31
C LEU A 532 0.88 11.18 -3.15
N VAL A 533 -0.06 10.81 -2.29
CA VAL A 533 0.19 9.77 -1.27
C VAL A 533 0.00 8.37 -1.84
N SER A 534 0.71 7.39 -1.27
CA SER A 534 0.64 5.98 -1.70
C SER A 534 -0.78 5.38 -1.61
N GLY A 535 -1.62 5.82 -0.66
CA GLY A 535 -3.04 5.48 -0.62
C GLY A 535 -3.35 4.05 -0.12
N PRO A 536 -4.40 3.39 -0.66
CA PRO A 536 -4.97 2.19 -0.05
C PRO A 536 -4.01 1.00 0.07
N ASN A 537 -4.01 0.38 1.24
CA ASN A 537 -3.28 -0.82 1.59
C ASN A 537 -4.22 -2.05 1.56
N ALA A 538 -3.67 -3.26 1.66
CA ALA A 538 -4.47 -4.47 1.75
C ALA A 538 -5.23 -4.56 3.07
N LYS A 539 -4.64 -4.05 4.16
CA LYS A 539 -5.22 -3.94 5.50
C LYS A 539 -4.77 -2.65 6.15
N ASP A 540 -5.50 -2.22 7.17
CA ASP A 540 -5.00 -1.28 8.19
C ASP A 540 -3.71 -1.82 8.81
N PRO A 541 -2.59 -1.07 8.76
CA PRO A 541 -1.35 -1.54 9.37
C PRO A 541 -1.43 -1.67 10.90
N LEU A 542 -2.42 -1.05 11.55
CA LEU A 542 -2.67 -1.20 13.00
C LEU A 542 -3.65 -2.33 13.34
N ASP A 543 -4.39 -2.86 12.36
CA ASP A 543 -5.39 -3.92 12.57
C ASP A 543 -5.42 -4.89 11.38
N THR A 544 -4.81 -6.05 11.57
CA THR A 544 -4.77 -7.13 10.57
C THR A 544 -6.15 -7.72 10.25
N ARG A 545 -7.20 -7.40 11.01
CA ARG A 545 -8.61 -7.81 10.80
C ARG A 545 -9.50 -6.74 10.17
N SER A 546 -8.93 -5.57 9.86
CA SER A 546 -9.64 -4.53 9.12
C SER A 546 -10.20 -5.00 7.78
N ALA A 547 -11.09 -4.18 7.22
CA ALA A 547 -11.57 -4.35 5.84
C ALA A 547 -10.40 -4.46 4.85
N SER A 548 -10.64 -5.11 3.71
CA SER A 548 -9.65 -5.26 2.64
C SER A 548 -10.29 -4.96 1.29
N PRO A 549 -9.77 -3.99 0.51
CA PRO A 549 -8.66 -3.10 0.84
C PRO A 549 -9.03 -2.03 1.89
N TRP A 550 -8.04 -1.30 2.38
CA TRP A 550 -8.21 -0.32 3.47
C TRP A 550 -7.51 1.02 3.18
N TYR A 551 -8.18 2.11 3.55
CA TYR A 551 -7.59 3.45 3.63
C TYR A 551 -8.34 4.30 4.66
N ALA A 552 -7.61 5.16 5.37
CA ALA A 552 -8.16 6.29 6.11
C ALA A 552 -7.13 7.43 6.16
N ASP A 553 -7.59 8.67 6.01
CA ASP A 553 -6.75 9.87 6.19
C ASP A 553 -6.58 10.17 7.69
N ARG A 554 -5.71 9.40 8.36
CA ARG A 554 -5.45 9.56 9.80
C ARG A 554 -4.37 10.61 10.05
N PRO A 555 -4.50 11.45 11.09
CA PRO A 555 -3.40 12.27 11.57
C PRO A 555 -2.28 11.42 12.20
N GLY A 556 -1.05 11.93 12.16
CA GLY A 556 0.13 11.22 12.67
C GLY A 556 0.04 10.80 14.13
N TRP A 557 -0.64 11.57 14.99
CA TRP A 557 -0.84 11.20 16.39
C TRP A 557 -1.75 9.99 16.63
N GLN A 558 -2.59 9.61 15.65
CA GLN A 558 -3.42 8.39 15.71
C GLN A 558 -2.67 7.16 15.21
N ASP A 559 -1.61 7.34 14.42
CA ASP A 559 -0.78 6.28 13.87
C ASP A 559 0.68 6.74 13.77
N THR A 560 1.36 6.74 14.92
CA THR A 560 2.71 7.29 15.05
C THR A 560 3.80 6.41 14.43
N GLY A 561 3.47 5.18 14.01
CA GLY A 561 4.44 4.19 13.56
C GLY A 561 4.28 3.73 12.11
N GLN A 562 3.07 3.76 11.55
CA GLN A 562 2.78 3.13 10.26
C GLN A 562 1.95 3.99 9.29
N GLN A 563 1.63 5.24 9.65
CA GLN A 563 0.88 6.17 8.80
C GLN A 563 1.55 6.41 7.43
N TRP A 564 2.88 6.35 7.40
CA TRP A 564 3.69 6.51 6.20
C TRP A 564 3.34 5.50 5.08
N ARG A 565 2.78 4.34 5.43
CA ARG A 565 2.42 3.30 4.46
C ARG A 565 1.28 3.69 3.50
N TYR A 566 0.50 4.72 3.83
CA TYR A 566 -0.68 5.13 3.06
C TYR A 566 -0.83 6.64 2.88
N ASN A 567 -0.21 7.46 3.73
CA ASN A 567 -0.33 8.92 3.70
C ASN A 567 1.02 9.63 3.43
N GLU A 568 2.08 8.90 3.07
CA GLU A 568 3.35 9.48 2.64
C GLU A 568 3.41 9.63 1.11
N TYR A 569 3.99 10.74 0.67
CA TYR A 569 4.39 11.00 -0.71
C TYR A 569 5.89 10.76 -0.85
N SER A 570 6.41 10.62 -2.07
CA SER A 570 7.84 10.65 -2.31
C SER A 570 8.17 11.16 -3.71
N VAL A 571 9.43 11.54 -3.91
CA VAL A 571 9.96 11.95 -5.22
C VAL A 571 9.73 10.91 -6.29
N SER A 572 9.70 9.62 -5.94
CA SER A 572 9.50 8.48 -6.85
C SER A 572 8.02 8.09 -6.99
N ILE A 573 7.22 8.14 -5.93
CA ILE A 573 5.75 7.93 -5.98
C ILE A 573 5.11 8.95 -6.94
N GLN A 574 5.60 10.19 -6.94
CA GLN A 574 5.08 11.27 -7.76
C GLN A 574 5.28 11.08 -9.27
N THR A 575 6.36 10.42 -9.69
CA THR A 575 6.85 10.41 -11.08
C THR A 575 5.81 9.99 -12.11
N GLY A 576 5.00 8.97 -11.80
CA GLY A 576 3.97 8.50 -12.71
C GLY A 576 2.87 9.54 -12.92
N LEU A 577 2.44 10.23 -11.84
CA LEU A 577 1.43 11.29 -11.93
C LEU A 577 1.99 12.45 -12.74
N PHE A 578 3.21 12.87 -12.37
CA PHE A 578 3.96 13.93 -13.01
C PHE A 578 4.00 13.75 -14.53
N SER A 579 4.66 12.70 -15.02
CA SER A 579 4.79 12.49 -16.47
C SER A 579 3.44 12.33 -17.19
N THR A 580 2.43 11.79 -16.50
CA THR A 580 1.10 11.60 -17.10
C THR A 580 0.36 12.91 -17.33
N LEU A 581 0.38 13.84 -16.37
CA LEU A 581 -0.31 15.13 -16.51
C LEU A 581 0.35 15.99 -17.61
N PHE A 582 1.68 16.00 -17.67
CA PHE A 582 2.41 16.65 -18.76
C PHE A 582 2.11 16.03 -20.13
N GLY A 583 2.16 14.71 -20.24
CA GLY A 583 1.91 14.02 -21.50
C GLY A 583 0.46 14.20 -21.99
N LEU A 584 -0.54 14.10 -21.11
CA LEU A 584 -1.93 14.40 -21.47
C LEU A 584 -2.17 15.86 -21.80
N THR A 585 -1.38 16.78 -21.22
CA THR A 585 -1.42 18.19 -21.62
C THR A 585 -0.97 18.36 -23.06
N ALA A 586 0.20 17.81 -23.41
CA ALA A 586 0.75 17.89 -24.77
C ALA A 586 -0.07 17.12 -25.82
N ILE A 587 -0.68 15.99 -25.46
CA ILE A 587 -1.61 15.25 -26.34
C ILE A 587 -2.89 16.06 -26.62
N GLY A 588 -3.28 16.94 -25.70
CA GLY A 588 -4.44 17.83 -25.85
C GLY A 588 -5.78 17.09 -25.84
N SER A 589 -6.71 17.57 -26.65
CA SER A 589 -8.10 17.09 -26.70
C SER A 589 -8.29 15.81 -27.54
N ALA A 590 -7.29 14.92 -27.60
CA ALA A 590 -7.36 13.68 -28.37
C ALA A 590 -8.65 12.90 -28.04
N ALA A 591 -9.49 12.71 -29.04
CA ALA A 591 -10.76 12.00 -28.88
C ALA A 591 -10.48 10.53 -28.60
N TRP A 592 -11.05 10.02 -27.51
CA TRP A 592 -11.10 8.58 -27.26
C TRP A 592 -12.14 7.94 -28.19
N SER A 593 -11.74 6.91 -28.94
CA SER A 593 -12.61 6.21 -29.90
C SER A 593 -12.93 4.76 -29.54
N GLY A 594 -12.62 4.36 -28.31
CA GLY A 594 -12.82 2.98 -27.86
C GLY A 594 -11.76 2.02 -28.37
N GLY A 595 -11.94 0.76 -28.01
CA GLY A 595 -11.08 -0.35 -28.38
C GLY A 595 -11.51 -1.59 -27.61
N THR A 596 -11.24 -2.77 -28.16
CA THR A 596 -11.64 -4.03 -27.52
C THR A 596 -10.67 -4.34 -26.37
N PRO A 597 -11.10 -4.27 -25.10
CA PRO A 597 -10.25 -4.66 -23.98
C PRO A 597 -9.87 -6.14 -24.09
N PRO A 598 -8.81 -6.59 -23.38
CA PRO A 598 -8.57 -8.01 -23.18
C PRO A 598 -9.85 -8.71 -22.71
N THR A 599 -10.01 -9.98 -23.10
CA THR A 599 -11.14 -10.78 -22.60
C THR A 599 -11.06 -10.87 -21.08
N ALA A 600 -12.15 -10.56 -20.39
CA ALA A 600 -12.19 -10.60 -18.93
C ALA A 600 -11.92 -12.02 -18.40
N LEU A 601 -11.12 -12.07 -17.34
CA LEU A 601 -10.87 -13.24 -16.52
C LEU A 601 -11.23 -12.83 -15.10
N THR A 602 -12.16 -13.54 -14.47
CA THR A 602 -12.66 -13.16 -13.15
C THR A 602 -12.37 -14.29 -12.18
N ILE A 603 -11.58 -14.00 -11.14
CA ILE A 603 -11.46 -14.90 -10.00
C ILE A 603 -12.76 -14.79 -9.20
N THR A 604 -13.40 -15.93 -8.95
CA THR A 604 -14.69 -16.05 -8.28
C THR A 604 -14.56 -16.48 -6.83
N SER A 605 -13.51 -17.23 -6.48
CA SER A 605 -13.14 -17.56 -5.10
C SER A 605 -11.65 -17.88 -5.02
N PRO A 606 -10.93 -17.52 -3.93
CA PRO A 606 -11.37 -16.60 -2.88
C PRO A 606 -11.56 -15.17 -3.42
N GLN A 607 -12.27 -14.34 -2.67
CA GLN A 607 -12.38 -12.90 -2.88
C GLN A 607 -11.54 -12.13 -1.86
N ILE A 608 -11.12 -10.92 -2.22
CA ILE A 608 -10.45 -10.01 -1.28
C ILE A 608 -11.30 -9.79 -0.01
N GLY A 609 -10.67 -9.96 1.14
CA GLY A 609 -11.32 -9.95 2.46
C GLY A 609 -11.56 -11.34 3.05
N ASP A 610 -11.50 -12.40 2.25
CA ASP A 610 -11.66 -13.77 2.74
C ASP A 610 -10.51 -14.20 3.67
N TYR A 611 -10.86 -15.03 4.65
CA TYR A 611 -9.93 -15.74 5.51
C TYR A 611 -9.80 -17.19 5.06
N VAL A 612 -8.57 -17.71 5.02
CA VAL A 612 -8.29 -19.04 4.48
C VAL A 612 -7.38 -19.87 5.37
N THR A 613 -7.38 -21.19 5.17
CA THR A 613 -6.57 -22.19 5.87
C THR A 613 -6.36 -23.42 4.96
N GLY A 614 -5.28 -24.19 5.16
CA GLY A 614 -5.06 -25.42 4.41
C GLY A 614 -4.84 -25.23 2.90
N ASP A 615 -5.36 -26.18 2.13
CA ASP A 615 -5.38 -26.12 0.67
C ASP A 615 -6.50 -25.18 0.18
N VAL A 616 -6.11 -24.06 -0.43
CA VAL A 616 -7.03 -23.04 -0.96
C VAL A 616 -7.25 -23.26 -2.45
N THR A 617 -8.49 -23.55 -2.86
CA THR A 617 -8.81 -23.69 -4.28
C THR A 617 -9.23 -22.35 -4.88
N VAL A 618 -8.46 -21.88 -5.85
CA VAL A 618 -8.72 -20.66 -6.62
C VAL A 618 -9.56 -21.00 -7.85
N PHE A 619 -10.77 -20.44 -7.93
CA PHE A 619 -11.69 -20.60 -9.05
C PHE A 619 -11.70 -19.36 -9.94
N ALA A 620 -11.48 -19.51 -11.23
CA ALA A 620 -11.54 -18.43 -12.21
C ALA A 620 -12.48 -18.76 -13.38
N GLN A 621 -13.17 -17.75 -13.89
CA GLN A 621 -14.11 -17.85 -15.01
C GLN A 621 -13.73 -16.87 -16.12
N SER A 622 -13.87 -17.30 -17.37
CA SER A 622 -13.52 -16.47 -18.54
C SER A 622 -14.32 -16.81 -19.80
N GLY A 623 -15.45 -17.51 -19.64
CA GLY A 623 -16.18 -18.08 -20.78
C GLY A 623 -15.33 -19.09 -21.56
N SER A 624 -15.61 -19.21 -22.87
CA SER A 624 -14.91 -20.16 -23.76
C SER A 624 -13.77 -19.54 -24.58
N SER A 625 -13.46 -18.26 -24.38
CA SER A 625 -12.55 -17.47 -25.23
C SER A 625 -11.09 -17.46 -24.76
N LEU A 626 -10.82 -17.78 -23.49
CA LEU A 626 -9.46 -17.94 -22.96
C LEU A 626 -9.09 -19.42 -22.88
N THR A 627 -7.80 -19.72 -23.06
CA THR A 627 -7.22 -21.08 -22.99
C THR A 627 -5.98 -21.07 -22.09
N GLN A 628 -5.41 -22.23 -21.77
CA GLN A 628 -4.15 -22.35 -21.02
C GLN A 628 -4.15 -21.56 -19.70
N HIS A 629 -5.22 -21.67 -18.93
CA HIS A 629 -5.31 -21.02 -17.64
C HIS A 629 -4.20 -21.49 -16.71
N ALA A 630 -3.59 -20.55 -16.00
CA ALA A 630 -2.45 -20.82 -15.16
C ALA A 630 -2.45 -19.95 -13.90
N LEU A 631 -2.02 -20.55 -12.79
CA LEU A 631 -1.94 -19.96 -11.47
C LEU A 631 -0.52 -19.46 -11.18
N GLY A 632 -0.37 -18.18 -10.87
CA GLY A 632 0.88 -17.55 -10.48
C GLY A 632 1.33 -17.93 -9.07
N PRO A 633 2.60 -17.68 -8.71
CA PRO A 633 3.61 -16.99 -9.51
C PRO A 633 4.38 -17.89 -10.49
N THR A 634 4.31 -19.21 -10.34
CA THR A 634 5.00 -20.19 -11.21
C THR A 634 4.27 -20.44 -12.53
N TRP A 635 3.05 -19.92 -12.66
CA TRP A 635 2.16 -20.14 -13.79
C TRP A 635 1.86 -21.63 -14.02
N ALA A 636 1.58 -22.35 -12.92
CA ALA A 636 1.17 -23.75 -12.93
C ALA A 636 -0.17 -23.91 -13.67
N PRO A 637 -0.33 -24.90 -14.58
CA PRO A 637 -1.58 -25.12 -15.30
C PRO A 637 -2.76 -25.38 -14.36
N MET A 638 -3.91 -24.77 -14.65
CA MET A 638 -5.17 -24.99 -13.94
C MET A 638 -6.01 -26.08 -14.62
N THR A 639 -6.84 -26.76 -13.84
CA THR A 639 -7.84 -27.72 -14.34
C THR A 639 -9.07 -26.96 -14.83
N VAL A 640 -9.61 -27.32 -16.00
CA VAL A 640 -10.81 -26.67 -16.55
C VAL A 640 -11.96 -27.67 -16.60
N ASP A 641 -13.06 -27.36 -15.93
CA ASP A 641 -14.31 -28.14 -15.95
C ASP A 641 -15.54 -27.22 -15.94
N GLY A 642 -16.56 -27.54 -16.74
CA GLY A 642 -17.82 -26.77 -16.79
C GLY A 642 -17.70 -25.28 -17.16
N GLY A 643 -16.56 -24.83 -17.71
CA GLY A 643 -16.28 -23.40 -17.99
C GLY A 643 -15.65 -22.64 -16.82
N VAL A 644 -15.16 -23.35 -15.81
CA VAL A 644 -14.44 -22.83 -14.64
C VAL A 644 -13.05 -23.44 -14.60
N SER A 645 -12.05 -22.63 -14.30
CA SER A 645 -10.67 -23.05 -14.10
C SER A 645 -10.37 -23.09 -12.60
N SER A 646 -9.79 -24.18 -12.10
CA SER A 646 -9.39 -24.31 -10.69
C SER A 646 -7.91 -24.68 -10.52
N GLY A 647 -7.30 -24.19 -9.45
CA GLY A 647 -5.95 -24.55 -9.02
C GLY A 647 -5.80 -24.33 -7.52
N THR A 648 -4.86 -25.02 -6.89
CA THR A 648 -4.73 -25.06 -5.42
C THR A 648 -3.46 -24.34 -4.96
N VAL A 649 -3.57 -23.58 -3.86
CA VAL A 649 -2.46 -22.97 -3.13
C VAL A 649 -2.48 -23.46 -1.69
N ASP A 650 -1.39 -24.09 -1.26
CA ASP A 650 -1.17 -24.47 0.14
C ASP A 650 -0.75 -23.23 0.95
N VAL A 651 -1.44 -22.95 2.06
CA VAL A 651 -1.12 -21.85 2.97
C VAL A 651 -0.63 -22.29 4.36
N ASP A 652 -0.50 -23.59 4.65
CA ASP A 652 -0.16 -24.08 6.00
C ASP A 652 1.26 -23.68 6.44
N GLY A 653 2.16 -23.43 5.49
CA GLY A 653 3.50 -22.89 5.74
C GLY A 653 3.54 -21.37 5.96
N LEU A 654 2.43 -20.67 5.73
CA LEU A 654 2.32 -19.23 5.94
C LEU A 654 1.84 -18.95 7.36
N ALA A 655 2.39 -17.91 7.95
CA ALA A 655 2.05 -17.57 9.31
C ALA A 655 0.74 -16.76 9.40
N PRO A 656 0.09 -16.76 10.58
CA PRO A 656 -1.20 -16.12 10.78
C PRO A 656 -1.23 -14.65 10.33
N PHE A 657 -2.36 -14.24 9.74
CA PHE A 657 -2.62 -12.90 9.22
C PHE A 657 -1.76 -12.47 8.03
N THR A 658 -0.96 -13.36 7.45
CA THR A 658 -0.31 -13.10 6.18
C THR A 658 -1.37 -12.78 5.12
N THR A 659 -1.28 -11.60 4.52
CA THR A 659 -2.12 -11.23 3.38
C THR A 659 -1.40 -11.61 2.09
N THR A 660 -2.00 -12.53 1.34
CA THR A 660 -1.41 -13.11 0.13
C THR A 660 -2.16 -12.64 -1.10
N ARG A 661 -1.43 -12.36 -2.17
CA ARG A 661 -1.98 -12.12 -3.52
C ARG A 661 -1.74 -13.36 -4.38
N VAL A 662 -2.76 -13.77 -5.11
CA VAL A 662 -2.68 -14.85 -6.09
C VAL A 662 -3.13 -14.34 -7.45
N ASP A 663 -2.36 -14.69 -8.48
CA ASP A 663 -2.59 -14.26 -9.85
C ASP A 663 -3.09 -15.43 -10.69
N VAL A 664 -4.07 -15.18 -11.56
CA VAL A 664 -4.47 -16.11 -12.61
C VAL A 664 -4.26 -15.44 -13.94
N ARG A 665 -3.80 -16.20 -14.94
CA ARG A 665 -3.78 -15.76 -16.33
C ARG A 665 -4.49 -16.74 -17.24
N GLY A 666 -5.00 -16.25 -18.35
CA GLY A 666 -5.50 -17.06 -19.48
C GLY A 666 -4.99 -16.51 -20.80
N THR A 667 -4.76 -17.39 -21.78
CA THR A 667 -4.24 -17.05 -23.11
C THR A 667 -5.38 -16.77 -24.08
N GLN A 668 -5.35 -15.57 -24.67
CA GLN A 668 -6.25 -15.11 -25.73
C GLN A 668 -5.88 -15.75 -27.08
N ALA A 669 -6.79 -15.72 -28.05
CA ALA A 669 -6.53 -16.21 -29.42
C ALA A 669 -5.35 -15.51 -30.12
N SER A 670 -5.01 -14.29 -29.71
CA SER A 670 -3.85 -13.53 -30.20
C SER A 670 -2.50 -14.01 -29.62
N GLY A 671 -2.52 -14.89 -28.62
CA GLY A 671 -1.35 -15.27 -27.81
C GLY A 671 -1.01 -14.29 -26.68
N ALA A 672 -1.76 -13.18 -26.54
CA ALA A 672 -1.70 -12.31 -25.37
C ALA A 672 -2.34 -12.99 -24.15
N HIS A 673 -2.02 -12.53 -22.95
CA HIS A 673 -2.64 -13.03 -21.73
C HIS A 673 -3.61 -12.00 -21.16
N SER A 674 -4.71 -12.47 -20.59
CA SER A 674 -5.53 -11.71 -19.64
C SER A 674 -5.17 -12.17 -18.24
N TYR A 675 -5.04 -11.22 -17.31
CA TYR A 675 -4.68 -11.45 -15.92
C TYR A 675 -5.82 -11.02 -14.99
N SER A 676 -5.89 -11.64 -13.83
CA SER A 676 -6.71 -11.20 -12.70
C SER A 676 -6.02 -11.60 -11.41
N SER A 677 -6.29 -10.86 -10.33
CA SER A 677 -5.70 -11.10 -9.03
C SER A 677 -6.79 -11.24 -7.97
N THR A 678 -6.54 -12.07 -6.98
CA THR A 678 -7.30 -12.07 -5.73
C THR A 678 -6.35 -11.95 -4.55
N HIS A 679 -6.91 -11.57 -3.41
CA HIS A 679 -6.19 -11.45 -2.16
C HIS A 679 -6.96 -12.21 -1.08
N TYR A 680 -6.26 -12.74 -0.09
CA TYR A 680 -6.89 -13.35 1.07
C TYR A 680 -5.96 -13.26 2.28
N THR A 681 -6.51 -13.48 3.47
CA THR A 681 -5.76 -13.48 4.73
C THR A 681 -5.66 -14.90 5.27
N VAL A 682 -4.45 -15.36 5.57
CA VAL A 682 -4.28 -16.65 6.28
C VAL A 682 -4.83 -16.50 7.69
N ALA A 683 -5.79 -17.34 8.06
CA ALA A 683 -6.37 -17.30 9.39
C ALA A 683 -5.37 -17.79 10.45
N PRO A 684 -5.43 -17.27 11.69
CA PRO A 684 -4.80 -17.97 12.80
C PRO A 684 -5.43 -19.36 12.96
N PRO A 685 -4.66 -20.33 13.50
CA PRO A 685 -5.25 -21.61 13.86
C PRO A 685 -6.34 -21.42 14.91
N LEU A 686 -7.34 -22.30 14.92
CA LEU A 686 -8.33 -22.32 15.99
C LEU A 686 -7.62 -22.52 17.35
N PRO A 687 -7.96 -21.73 18.40
CA PRO A 687 -7.30 -21.87 19.69
C PRO A 687 -7.48 -23.27 20.28
N SER A 688 -6.38 -23.93 20.63
CA SER A 688 -6.37 -25.25 21.27
C SER A 688 -5.08 -25.43 22.07
N PRO A 689 -4.96 -26.47 22.90
CA PRO A 689 -3.69 -26.81 23.56
C PRO A 689 -2.56 -27.13 22.57
N ASP A 690 -2.88 -27.58 21.36
CA ASP A 690 -1.91 -27.99 20.33
C ASP A 690 -1.58 -26.88 19.33
N SER A 691 -2.27 -25.73 19.40
CA SER A 691 -2.14 -24.60 18.47
C SER A 691 -1.86 -23.28 19.21
N PRO A 692 -0.67 -23.14 19.84
CA PRO A 692 -0.29 -21.89 20.48
C PRO A 692 -0.20 -20.76 19.45
N LEU A 693 -0.70 -19.57 19.80
CA LEU A 693 -0.50 -18.38 18.98
C LEU A 693 0.83 -17.73 19.35
N LEU A 694 1.86 -18.02 18.55
CA LEU A 694 3.15 -17.36 18.69
C LEU A 694 3.00 -15.86 18.41
N TYR A 695 3.23 -15.04 19.43
CA TYR A 695 3.20 -13.59 19.29
C TYR A 695 4.53 -13.08 18.74
N ASP A 696 5.64 -13.51 19.34
CA ASP A 696 7.00 -13.13 18.92
C ASP A 696 8.00 -14.19 19.39
N GLY A 697 8.74 -14.78 18.45
CA GLY A 697 9.90 -15.65 18.71
C GLY A 697 11.24 -14.92 18.50
N PHE A 698 11.20 -13.62 18.22
CA PHE A 698 12.34 -12.74 17.97
C PHE A 698 13.23 -13.15 16.78
N GLY A 699 12.79 -14.13 15.99
CA GLY A 699 13.41 -14.62 14.75
C GLY A 699 12.76 -14.08 13.47
N ARG A 700 11.91 -13.05 13.59
CA ARG A 700 10.99 -12.55 12.55
C ARG A 700 9.83 -13.51 12.27
N ASP A 701 9.35 -14.15 13.33
CA ASP A 701 8.26 -15.10 13.38
C ASP A 701 7.18 -14.66 14.39
N GLY A 702 6.02 -15.30 14.33
CA GLY A 702 4.86 -14.91 15.13
C GLY A 702 4.15 -13.64 14.62
N VAL A 703 2.97 -13.36 15.17
CA VAL A 703 2.07 -12.31 14.67
C VAL A 703 2.70 -10.92 14.69
N PHE A 704 3.51 -10.60 15.71
CA PHE A 704 4.24 -9.35 15.78
C PHE A 704 5.60 -9.42 15.09
N GLY A 705 6.40 -10.47 15.36
CA GLY A 705 7.78 -10.54 14.86
C GLY A 705 7.89 -10.50 13.33
N MET A 706 6.90 -11.04 12.62
CA MET A 706 6.81 -10.98 11.16
C MET A 706 6.60 -9.59 10.57
N GLN A 707 6.16 -8.61 11.37
CA GLN A 707 6.08 -7.22 10.93
C GLN A 707 7.47 -6.61 10.72
N GLY A 708 8.53 -7.31 11.16
CA GLY A 708 9.92 -6.91 10.97
C GLY A 708 10.39 -5.85 11.97
N TYR A 709 9.58 -5.54 12.98
CA TYR A 709 9.90 -4.59 14.03
C TYR A 709 10.44 -5.28 15.29
N THR A 710 11.35 -4.59 15.98
CA THR A 710 11.77 -4.96 17.34
C THR A 710 10.90 -4.23 18.36
N TRP A 711 10.77 -4.78 19.56
CA TRP A 711 10.17 -4.07 20.69
C TRP A 711 10.94 -2.77 21.01
N VAL A 712 10.25 -1.80 21.58
CA VAL A 712 10.78 -0.44 21.80
C VAL A 712 10.67 -0.02 23.26
N ASN A 713 11.61 0.83 23.70
CA ASN A 713 11.51 1.57 24.96
C ASN A 713 11.22 3.04 24.66
N TRP A 714 9.97 3.46 24.88
CA TRP A 714 9.53 4.85 24.67
C TRP A 714 9.23 5.59 25.97
N TYR A 715 9.29 4.89 27.11
CA TYR A 715 8.98 5.48 28.41
C TYR A 715 9.84 4.87 29.51
N ASN A 716 10.40 5.74 30.35
CA ASN A 716 11.07 5.36 31.58
C ASN A 716 10.39 6.12 32.73
N ASN A 717 9.87 5.38 33.70
CA ASN A 717 9.41 5.99 34.95
C ASN A 717 10.64 6.37 35.79
N HIS A 718 10.65 7.59 36.31
CA HIS A 718 11.82 8.25 36.90
C HIS A 718 12.91 8.58 35.86
N ALA A 719 14.06 7.89 35.86
CA ALA A 719 15.17 8.17 34.95
C ALA A 719 15.96 6.90 34.64
N GLY A 720 16.50 6.78 33.43
CA GLY A 720 17.28 5.62 32.99
C GLY A 720 17.08 5.36 31.50
N VAL A 721 17.79 4.36 30.98
CA VAL A 721 17.76 3.98 29.57
C VAL A 721 17.33 2.52 29.46
N GLY A 722 16.44 2.23 28.50
CA GLY A 722 16.11 0.88 28.09
C GLY A 722 16.46 0.66 26.62
N SER A 723 16.85 -0.55 26.25
CA SER A 723 17.01 -0.95 24.85
C SER A 723 16.63 -2.41 24.63
N VAL A 724 16.23 -2.72 23.40
CA VAL A 724 15.95 -4.10 22.97
C VAL A 724 16.81 -4.42 21.78
N THR A 725 17.51 -5.54 21.84
CA THR A 725 18.34 -6.04 20.74
C THR A 725 18.12 -7.53 20.55
N ASN A 726 17.83 -7.97 19.33
CA ASN A 726 17.79 -9.40 19.04
C ASN A 726 19.23 -9.95 18.99
N SER A 727 19.43 -11.14 19.54
CA SER A 727 20.74 -11.78 19.64
C SER A 727 20.59 -13.30 19.72
N THR A 728 21.71 -14.02 19.73
CA THR A 728 21.72 -15.46 19.99
C THR A 728 22.33 -15.73 21.36
N VAL A 729 21.60 -16.41 22.23
CA VAL A 729 22.06 -16.77 23.59
C VAL A 729 21.75 -18.24 23.82
N ASP A 730 22.76 -19.01 24.26
CA ASP A 730 22.63 -20.45 24.50
C ASP A 730 22.07 -21.24 23.29
N GLY A 731 22.36 -20.78 22.07
CA GLY A 731 21.87 -21.37 20.81
C GLY A 731 20.44 -21.00 20.41
N ARG A 732 19.78 -20.11 21.17
CA ARG A 732 18.41 -19.63 20.91
C ARG A 732 18.42 -18.24 20.31
N THR A 733 17.47 -17.95 19.42
CA THR A 733 17.20 -16.59 18.96
C THR A 733 16.36 -15.88 20.02
N VAL A 734 16.85 -14.78 20.58
CA VAL A 734 16.23 -14.14 21.75
C VAL A 734 16.25 -12.63 21.59
N ALA A 735 15.29 -11.93 22.19
CA ALA A 735 15.42 -10.51 22.48
C ALA A 735 16.10 -10.30 23.84
N ARG A 736 17.12 -9.45 23.83
CA ARG A 736 17.74 -8.91 25.04
C ARG A 736 17.09 -7.58 25.38
N PHE A 737 16.29 -7.56 26.44
CA PHE A 737 15.76 -6.36 27.06
C PHE A 737 16.78 -5.88 28.11
N PHE A 738 17.41 -4.74 27.85
CA PHE A 738 18.43 -4.15 28.69
C PHE A 738 17.89 -2.92 29.40
N GLN A 739 18.21 -2.76 30.68
CA GLN A 739 17.93 -1.58 31.48
C GLN A 739 19.20 -1.08 32.17
N ASN A 740 19.54 0.20 31.95
CA ASN A 740 20.46 0.96 32.80
C ASN A 740 19.64 1.93 33.65
N PRO A 741 19.37 1.62 34.93
CA PRO A 741 18.61 2.52 35.80
C PRO A 741 19.47 3.71 36.26
N ALA A 742 18.85 4.85 36.52
CA ALA A 742 19.48 5.94 37.28
C ALA A 742 19.27 5.81 38.80
N SER A 743 18.38 4.91 39.22
CA SER A 743 18.10 4.58 40.62
C SER A 743 17.33 3.27 40.72
N ALA A 744 17.25 2.67 41.92
CA ALA A 744 16.42 1.49 42.16
C ALA A 744 14.90 1.71 41.94
N MET A 745 14.45 2.98 41.86
CA MET A 745 13.05 3.31 41.54
C MET A 745 12.77 3.32 40.04
N SER A 746 13.81 3.33 39.20
CA SER A 746 13.70 3.46 37.75
C SER A 746 13.03 2.24 37.12
N GLN A 747 12.06 2.49 36.24
CA GLN A 747 11.34 1.42 35.53
C GLN A 747 11.37 1.70 34.03
N ALA A 748 11.89 0.75 33.24
CA ALA A 748 11.90 0.84 31.80
C ALA A 748 10.69 0.10 31.21
N LYS A 749 9.86 0.80 30.43
CA LYS A 749 8.70 0.23 29.74
C LYS A 749 9.10 -0.22 28.34
N PHE A 750 8.89 -1.49 28.04
CA PHE A 750 9.07 -2.07 26.71
C PHE A 750 7.73 -2.50 26.15
N GLN A 751 7.50 -2.22 24.88
CA GLN A 751 6.26 -2.58 24.20
C GLN A 751 6.52 -2.91 22.72
N PRO A 752 5.72 -3.79 22.10
CA PRO A 752 5.75 -4.10 20.68
C PRO A 752 5.03 -2.98 19.91
N TRP A 753 5.60 -1.77 19.95
CA TRP A 753 4.99 -0.57 19.38
C TRP A 753 3.57 -0.35 19.93
N HIS A 754 2.60 -0.11 19.06
CA HIS A 754 1.18 0.00 19.40
C HIS A 754 0.36 -1.22 18.97
N HIS A 755 1.03 -2.31 18.60
CA HIS A 755 0.40 -3.50 18.05
C HIS A 755 -0.55 -4.15 19.06
N SER A 756 -1.76 -4.49 18.60
CA SER A 756 -2.74 -5.31 19.32
C SER A 756 -2.94 -6.63 18.60
N VAL A 757 -3.15 -7.69 19.37
CA VAL A 757 -3.44 -9.03 18.84
C VAL A 757 -4.77 -9.54 19.37
N ASP A 758 -5.47 -10.30 18.53
CA ASP A 758 -6.60 -11.09 18.96
C ASP A 758 -6.11 -12.37 19.63
N ALA A 759 -6.11 -12.38 20.96
CA ALA A 759 -5.86 -13.55 21.78
C ALA A 759 -7.17 -14.16 22.33
N GLY A 760 -8.31 -13.89 21.66
CA GLY A 760 -9.58 -14.53 21.96
C GLY A 760 -9.46 -16.05 21.90
N GLY A 761 -10.09 -16.75 22.85
CA GLY A 761 -10.00 -18.21 22.96
C GLY A 761 -8.72 -18.75 23.60
N TYR A 762 -7.69 -17.93 23.86
CA TYR A 762 -6.53 -18.33 24.64
C TYR A 762 -6.66 -17.92 26.11
N ARG A 763 -6.34 -18.85 27.03
CA ARG A 763 -6.41 -18.63 28.48
C ARG A 763 -5.11 -18.08 29.06
N TYR A 764 -3.97 -18.52 28.57
CA TYR A 764 -2.66 -18.20 29.16
C TYR A 764 -1.84 -17.31 28.24
N LEU A 765 -1.08 -16.40 28.85
CA LEU A 765 0.11 -15.81 28.23
C LEU A 765 1.31 -16.59 28.74
N THR A 766 2.09 -17.20 27.84
CA THR A 766 3.35 -17.87 28.16
C THR A 766 4.54 -17.09 27.66
N VAL A 767 5.58 -17.00 28.49
CA VAL A 767 6.83 -16.31 28.17
C VAL A 767 8.00 -17.19 28.58
N THR A 768 8.82 -17.61 27.63
CA THR A 768 10.08 -18.32 27.90
C THR A 768 11.20 -17.31 28.05
N MET A 769 11.78 -17.22 29.25
CA MET A 769 12.74 -16.18 29.57
C MET A 769 13.77 -16.62 30.61
N ARG A 770 14.89 -15.88 30.66
CA ARG A 770 15.86 -15.94 31.75
C ARG A 770 16.51 -14.59 32.00
N SER A 771 17.04 -14.39 33.20
CA SER A 771 17.79 -13.19 33.57
C SER A 771 19.12 -13.56 34.23
N PRO A 772 20.28 -13.16 33.68
CA PRO A 772 21.55 -13.22 34.41
C PRO A 772 21.62 -12.20 35.56
N SER A 773 20.74 -11.20 35.59
CA SER A 773 20.71 -10.14 36.60
C SER A 773 19.84 -10.56 37.80
N PRO A 774 20.41 -10.84 38.99
CA PRO A 774 19.64 -11.28 40.16
C PRO A 774 18.75 -10.18 40.77
N ASN A 775 19.10 -8.92 40.54
CA ASN A 775 18.35 -7.75 40.99
C ASN A 775 17.15 -7.42 40.09
N LEU A 776 17.06 -8.05 38.91
CA LEU A 776 16.02 -7.74 37.94
C LEU A 776 14.65 -8.19 38.45
N ARG A 777 13.69 -7.29 38.31
CA ARG A 777 12.28 -7.53 38.57
C ARG A 777 11.49 -7.18 37.32
N LEU A 778 10.63 -8.11 36.93
CA LEU A 778 9.78 -8.00 35.76
C LEU A 778 8.33 -7.83 36.18
N ARG A 779 7.65 -6.88 35.56
CA ARG A 779 6.19 -6.80 35.56
C ARG A 779 5.70 -6.90 34.13
N ILE A 780 4.80 -7.84 33.86
CA ILE A 780 4.13 -7.96 32.57
C ILE A 780 2.72 -7.42 32.73
N GLU A 781 2.36 -6.52 31.83
CA GLU A 781 1.00 -5.99 31.69
C GLU A 781 0.41 -6.46 30.35
N VAL A 782 -0.84 -6.89 30.40
CA VAL A 782 -1.68 -7.09 29.22
C VAL A 782 -2.77 -6.03 29.30
N SER A 783 -2.86 -5.18 28.29
CA SER A 783 -3.86 -4.13 28.21
C SER A 783 -4.79 -4.35 27.03
N ASP A 784 -5.99 -3.77 27.14
CA ASP A 784 -6.89 -3.57 26.00
C ASP A 784 -7.00 -2.06 25.73
N ALA A 785 -8.04 -1.63 25.00
CA ALA A 785 -8.25 -0.22 24.71
C ALA A 785 -8.60 0.61 25.97
N ASP A 786 -9.13 -0.03 27.02
CA ASP A 786 -9.81 0.63 28.14
C ASP A 786 -9.15 0.35 29.51
N SER A 787 -8.31 -0.69 29.62
CA SER A 787 -7.81 -1.21 30.88
C SER A 787 -6.39 -1.80 30.77
N ASN A 788 -5.65 -1.82 31.90
CA ASN A 788 -4.31 -2.42 32.00
C ASN A 788 -4.29 -3.46 33.13
N HIS A 789 -3.89 -4.69 32.83
CA HIS A 789 -3.89 -5.81 33.78
C HIS A 789 -2.48 -6.35 34.01
N ARG A 790 -2.05 -6.38 35.28
CA ARG A 790 -0.73 -6.91 35.69
C ARG A 790 -0.78 -8.42 35.85
N VAL A 791 -0.44 -9.16 34.81
CA VAL A 791 -0.53 -10.63 34.80
C VAL A 791 0.53 -11.30 35.69
N THR A 792 1.61 -10.60 36.02
CA THR A 792 2.59 -11.02 37.04
C THR A 792 2.14 -10.79 38.48
N GLY A 793 0.96 -10.17 38.69
CA GLY A 793 0.46 -9.76 40.01
C GLY A 793 0.86 -8.34 40.42
N THR A 794 0.55 -7.98 41.67
CA THR A 794 0.73 -6.61 42.18
C THR A 794 2.19 -6.21 42.37
N ALA A 795 3.06 -7.18 42.68
CA ALA A 795 4.49 -6.99 42.85
C ALA A 795 5.26 -7.55 41.62
N PRO A 796 6.28 -6.84 41.11
CA PRO A 796 7.20 -7.36 40.11
C PRO A 796 7.88 -8.66 40.56
N ILE A 797 8.01 -9.63 39.66
CA ILE A 797 8.58 -10.95 39.94
C ILE A 797 10.08 -11.00 39.65
N ALA A 798 10.82 -11.85 40.37
CA ALA A 798 12.17 -12.22 39.98
C ALA A 798 12.13 -13.23 38.82
N VAL A 799 13.10 -13.15 37.91
CA VAL A 799 13.23 -14.09 36.78
C VAL A 799 14.39 -15.04 37.04
N SER A 800 14.19 -16.32 36.74
CA SER A 800 15.18 -17.38 36.89
C SER A 800 16.43 -17.10 36.06
N SER A 801 17.59 -17.53 36.55
CA SER A 801 18.83 -17.51 35.76
C SER A 801 18.89 -18.62 34.71
N GLN A 802 17.99 -19.61 34.82
CA GLN A 802 17.78 -20.69 33.85
C GLN A 802 16.60 -20.36 32.95
N TRP A 803 16.65 -20.83 31.69
CA TRP A 803 15.52 -20.77 30.77
C TRP A 803 14.29 -21.42 31.41
N THR A 804 13.25 -20.63 31.62
CA THR A 804 12.02 -21.06 32.28
C THR A 804 10.83 -20.47 31.51
N THR A 805 9.84 -21.31 31.21
CA THR A 805 8.56 -20.85 30.66
C THR A 805 7.64 -20.49 31.80
N TYR A 806 7.25 -19.21 31.86
CA TYR A 806 6.27 -18.70 32.81
C TYR A 806 4.91 -18.69 32.13
N SER A 807 3.86 -19.12 32.83
CA SER A 807 2.48 -19.10 32.33
C SER A 807 1.62 -18.23 33.24
N PHE A 808 0.91 -17.27 32.64
CA PHE A 808 0.06 -16.32 33.34
C PHE A 808 -1.40 -16.50 32.92
N ASP A 809 -2.27 -16.84 33.89
CA ASP A 809 -3.70 -17.07 33.64
C ASP A 809 -4.43 -15.74 33.41
N MET A 810 -4.79 -15.45 32.16
CA MET A 810 -5.53 -14.25 31.81
C MET A 810 -7.01 -14.34 32.23
N ALA A 811 -7.52 -15.53 32.57
CA ALA A 811 -8.87 -15.68 33.12
C ALA A 811 -9.04 -15.12 34.52
N ALA A 812 -7.95 -14.83 35.22
CA ALA A 812 -7.97 -14.08 36.47
C ALA A 812 -8.43 -12.61 36.30
N PHE A 813 -8.55 -12.12 35.06
CA PHE A 813 -8.90 -10.73 34.73
C PHE A 813 -10.18 -10.67 33.87
N PRO A 814 -11.38 -10.77 34.46
CA PRO A 814 -12.64 -10.86 33.70
C PRO A 814 -13.02 -9.59 32.93
N GLY A 815 -12.33 -8.47 33.18
CA GLY A 815 -12.53 -7.20 32.45
C GLY A 815 -11.62 -7.01 31.23
N LEU A 816 -10.65 -7.93 31.02
CA LEU A 816 -9.70 -7.83 29.91
C LEU A 816 -10.34 -8.31 28.60
N ASP A 817 -10.45 -7.41 27.61
CA ASP A 817 -10.79 -7.77 26.23
C ASP A 817 -9.55 -8.35 25.53
N ARG A 818 -9.43 -9.68 25.57
CA ARG A 818 -8.31 -10.40 24.94
C ARG A 818 -8.28 -10.29 23.43
N THR A 819 -9.38 -9.89 22.79
CA THR A 819 -9.42 -9.72 21.33
C THR A 819 -8.66 -8.48 20.86
N LYS A 820 -8.16 -7.66 21.80
CA LYS A 820 -7.39 -6.44 21.58
C LYS A 820 -6.17 -6.37 22.49
N ALA A 821 -5.61 -7.52 22.86
CA ALA A 821 -4.51 -7.61 23.81
C ALA A 821 -3.26 -6.86 23.31
N LYS A 822 -2.68 -6.03 24.18
CA LYS A 822 -1.40 -5.33 23.99
C LYS A 822 -0.47 -5.71 25.13
N LEU A 823 0.77 -6.05 24.78
CA LEU A 823 1.76 -6.52 25.76
C LEU A 823 2.70 -5.39 26.18
N VAL A 824 3.02 -5.33 27.47
CA VAL A 824 4.00 -4.39 28.01
C VAL A 824 4.88 -5.08 29.04
N PHE A 825 6.19 -4.98 28.88
CA PHE A 825 7.17 -5.44 29.86
C PHE A 825 7.76 -4.24 30.60
N TRP A 826 7.74 -4.28 31.92
CA TRP A 826 8.41 -3.31 32.78
C TRP A 826 9.57 -3.97 33.50
N LEU A 827 10.78 -3.47 33.27
CA LEU A 827 11.97 -3.87 34.01
C LEU A 827 12.26 -2.86 35.12
N GLN A 828 12.60 -3.37 36.29
CA GLN A 828 13.10 -2.62 37.44
C GLN A 828 14.24 -3.40 38.10
N GLN A 829 15.17 -2.71 38.77
CA GLN A 829 16.25 -3.34 39.53
C GLN A 829 16.10 -3.04 41.01
N THR A 830 16.31 -4.04 41.88
CA THR A 830 16.31 -3.83 43.34
C THR A 830 17.54 -3.08 43.86
N ALA A 831 18.53 -2.84 42.99
CA ALA A 831 19.73 -2.04 43.24
C ALA A 831 20.05 -1.19 42.01
N ASP A 832 20.91 -0.19 42.18
CA ASP A 832 21.37 0.68 41.08
C ASP A 832 22.44 -0.01 40.23
N THR A 833 22.02 -1.04 39.50
CA THR A 833 22.88 -1.91 38.68
C THR A 833 22.17 -2.28 37.40
N ASP A 834 22.89 -2.50 36.32
CA ASP A 834 22.30 -2.91 35.04
C ASP A 834 21.47 -4.20 35.12
N GLY A 835 20.36 -4.19 34.40
CA GLY A 835 19.41 -5.29 34.25
C GLY A 835 19.42 -5.87 32.84
N GLN A 836 19.45 -7.19 32.72
CA GLN A 836 19.27 -7.89 31.45
C GLN A 836 18.24 -8.99 31.58
N LEU A 837 17.24 -8.98 30.70
CA LEU A 837 16.26 -10.04 30.51
C LEU A 837 16.42 -10.57 29.08
N PHE A 838 16.58 -11.88 28.95
CA PHE A 838 16.51 -12.57 27.66
C PHE A 838 15.16 -13.26 27.54
N VAL A 839 14.49 -13.04 26.42
CA VAL A 839 13.18 -13.63 26.11
C VAL A 839 13.32 -14.38 24.80
N ASP A 840 12.97 -15.66 24.84
CA ASP A 840 13.04 -16.61 23.72
C ASP A 840 11.74 -16.59 22.92
N ASP A 841 10.60 -16.71 23.60
CA ASP A 841 9.29 -16.61 22.96
C ASP A 841 8.24 -15.98 23.87
N VAL A 842 7.25 -15.36 23.22
CA VAL A 842 6.01 -14.88 23.80
C VAL A 842 4.86 -15.51 23.02
N SER A 843 3.98 -16.23 23.71
CA SER A 843 2.89 -17.00 23.08
C SER A 843 1.59 -16.92 23.87
N PHE A 844 0.45 -16.98 23.19
CA PHE A 844 -0.84 -17.21 23.83
C PHE A 844 -1.20 -18.70 23.71
N THR A 845 -1.59 -19.33 24.82
CA THR A 845 -1.69 -20.79 24.91
C THR A 845 -2.91 -21.25 25.71
N ASN A 846 -3.25 -22.53 25.53
CA ASN A 846 -4.25 -23.26 26.30
C ASN A 846 -3.64 -24.54 26.88
N THR A 847 -4.37 -25.19 27.79
CA THR A 847 -3.97 -26.46 28.39
C THR A 847 -5.10 -27.47 28.24
N SER A 848 -4.75 -28.73 28.01
CA SER A 848 -5.75 -29.80 27.87
C SER A 848 -6.60 -29.95 29.13
N ALA A 849 -7.92 -29.92 28.99
CA ALA A 849 -8.88 -30.16 30.05
C ALA A 849 -10.22 -30.64 29.45
N GLY A 850 -10.98 -31.42 30.22
CA GLY A 850 -12.26 -31.95 29.76
C GLY A 850 -12.14 -33.02 28.67
N THR A 851 -13.25 -33.23 27.97
CA THR A 851 -13.43 -34.17 26.86
C THR A 851 -13.57 -33.39 25.56
N ALA A 852 -12.88 -33.82 24.51
CA ALA A 852 -13.02 -33.18 23.21
C ALA A 852 -14.49 -33.25 22.70
N PRO A 853 -14.99 -32.19 22.06
CA PRO A 853 -16.31 -32.22 21.45
C PRO A 853 -16.34 -33.18 20.26
N THR A 854 -17.55 -33.42 19.74
CA THR A 854 -17.75 -34.19 18.51
C THR A 854 -18.56 -33.38 17.51
N LEU A 855 -18.26 -33.58 16.23
CA LEU A 855 -19.05 -33.09 15.11
C LEU A 855 -19.72 -34.27 14.42
N SER A 856 -21.05 -34.21 14.29
CA SER A 856 -21.84 -35.25 13.63
C SER A 856 -22.94 -34.64 12.75
N GLY A 857 -23.68 -35.46 12.02
CA GLY A 857 -24.81 -34.98 11.20
C GLY A 857 -24.42 -34.00 10.08
N VAL A 858 -23.16 -34.03 9.62
CA VAL A 858 -22.70 -33.12 8.55
C VAL A 858 -23.48 -33.37 7.27
N SER A 859 -24.11 -32.32 6.76
CA SER A 859 -24.90 -32.37 5.53
C SER A 859 -24.93 -31.02 4.83
N HIS A 860 -25.29 -31.02 3.56
CA HIS A 860 -25.56 -29.81 2.78
C HIS A 860 -26.91 -29.94 2.05
N THR A 861 -27.44 -28.83 1.53
CA THR A 861 -28.65 -28.82 0.68
C THR A 861 -28.57 -29.92 -0.39
N SER A 862 -29.54 -30.84 -0.39
CA SER A 862 -29.57 -31.95 -1.35
C SER A 862 -30.11 -31.53 -2.72
N GLY A 863 -29.74 -32.27 -3.77
CA GLY A 863 -30.27 -32.12 -5.13
C GLY A 863 -29.32 -31.37 -6.06
N THR A 864 -29.84 -30.91 -7.19
CA THR A 864 -29.04 -30.15 -8.17
C THR A 864 -28.76 -28.75 -7.65
N LEU A 865 -27.48 -28.40 -7.52
CA LEU A 865 -27.03 -27.09 -7.06
C LEU A 865 -26.68 -26.19 -8.24
N THR A 866 -27.03 -24.91 -8.12
CA THR A 866 -26.74 -23.86 -9.10
C THR A 866 -26.19 -22.65 -8.36
N THR A 867 -25.59 -21.71 -9.08
CA THR A 867 -25.12 -20.43 -8.49
C THR A 867 -26.23 -19.59 -7.85
N GLY A 868 -27.51 -19.86 -8.16
CA GLY A 868 -28.67 -19.24 -7.52
C GLY A 868 -29.22 -20.01 -6.31
N THR A 869 -28.72 -21.22 -6.04
CA THR A 869 -29.19 -22.06 -4.93
C THR A 869 -28.57 -21.60 -3.62
N ASP A 870 -29.41 -21.35 -2.62
CA ASP A 870 -28.95 -21.15 -1.24
C ASP A 870 -28.57 -22.54 -0.66
N ILE A 871 -27.28 -22.75 -0.44
CA ILE A 871 -26.71 -23.99 0.08
C ILE A 871 -26.51 -23.83 1.58
N THR A 872 -27.26 -24.59 2.37
CA THR A 872 -27.12 -24.65 3.81
C THR A 872 -26.27 -25.86 4.16
N VAL A 873 -25.11 -25.63 4.75
CA VAL A 873 -24.32 -26.68 5.41
C VAL A 873 -24.69 -26.70 6.88
N GLN A 874 -24.90 -27.90 7.43
CA GLN A 874 -25.22 -28.10 8.85
C GLN A 874 -24.29 -29.13 9.46
N ALA A 875 -24.00 -28.96 10.75
CA ALA A 875 -23.31 -29.93 11.59
C ALA A 875 -23.87 -29.84 13.02
N THR A 876 -23.89 -30.97 13.72
CA THR A 876 -24.27 -31.05 15.13
C THR A 876 -23.01 -31.04 15.97
N TYR A 877 -22.88 -30.06 16.85
CA TYR A 877 -21.84 -29.97 17.86
C TYR A 877 -22.34 -30.61 19.15
N THR A 878 -21.57 -31.54 19.69
CA THR A 878 -21.88 -32.18 20.99
C THR A 878 -20.65 -32.16 21.87
N ASP A 879 -20.80 -31.69 23.11
CA ASP A 879 -19.74 -31.64 24.11
C ASP A 879 -20.23 -32.30 25.40
N ALA A 880 -19.55 -33.36 25.85
CA ALA A 880 -19.98 -34.15 27.00
C ALA A 880 -19.90 -33.39 28.32
N ASP A 881 -19.09 -32.34 28.39
CA ASP A 881 -18.91 -31.51 29.57
C ASP A 881 -19.80 -30.26 29.55
N GLY A 882 -20.60 -30.07 28.49
CA GLY A 882 -21.50 -28.92 28.31
C GLY A 882 -20.76 -27.64 27.91
N THR A 883 -19.53 -27.74 27.40
CA THR A 883 -18.73 -26.59 26.98
C THR A 883 -19.22 -26.10 25.63
N LEU A 884 -19.55 -24.81 25.51
CA LEU A 884 -19.92 -24.22 24.22
C LEU A 884 -18.71 -24.13 23.28
N PRO A 885 -18.88 -24.26 21.95
CA PRO A 885 -17.77 -24.14 21.02
C PRO A 885 -17.25 -22.71 21.00
N HIS A 886 -15.92 -22.54 20.87
CA HIS A 886 -15.32 -21.25 20.54
C HIS A 886 -15.85 -20.74 19.20
N ALA A 887 -15.84 -21.62 18.20
CA ALA A 887 -16.39 -21.41 16.88
C ALA A 887 -16.69 -22.77 16.25
N VAL A 888 -17.76 -22.83 15.46
CA VAL A 888 -17.99 -23.90 14.48
C VAL A 888 -17.80 -23.27 13.11
N GLU A 889 -16.89 -23.80 12.31
CA GLU A 889 -16.47 -23.23 11.05
C GLU A 889 -16.65 -24.22 9.91
N LEU A 890 -17.25 -23.76 8.82
CA LEU A 890 -17.18 -24.42 7.52
C LEU A 890 -15.91 -23.96 6.81
N VAL A 891 -15.05 -24.89 6.42
CA VAL A 891 -13.93 -24.64 5.51
C VAL A 891 -14.38 -25.09 4.12
N LEU A 892 -14.75 -24.14 3.26
CA LEU A 892 -15.19 -24.39 1.89
C LEU A 892 -14.06 -24.02 0.94
N ASP A 893 -13.45 -25.02 0.31
CA ASP A 893 -12.32 -24.83 -0.61
C ASP A 893 -11.14 -24.04 -0.01
N GLY A 894 -10.93 -24.21 1.29
CA GLY A 894 -9.94 -23.47 2.09
C GLY A 894 -10.44 -22.13 2.64
N VAL A 895 -11.61 -21.61 2.20
CA VAL A 895 -12.22 -20.37 2.72
C VAL A 895 -13.06 -20.64 3.97
N ILE A 896 -12.83 -19.87 5.02
CA ILE A 896 -13.48 -20.05 6.32
C ILE A 896 -14.81 -19.28 6.39
N HIS A 897 -15.84 -19.98 6.84
CA HIS A 897 -17.15 -19.40 7.12
C HIS A 897 -17.65 -19.81 8.50
N ARG A 898 -17.93 -18.83 9.37
CA ARG A 898 -18.51 -19.09 10.69
C ARG A 898 -19.95 -19.59 10.57
N MET A 899 -20.24 -20.68 11.27
CA MET A 899 -21.58 -21.26 11.40
C MET A 899 -22.28 -20.70 12.64
N ASN A 900 -23.60 -20.53 12.56
CA ASN A 900 -24.42 -20.02 13.65
C ASN A 900 -25.31 -21.13 14.22
N PRO A 901 -25.66 -21.11 15.51
CA PRO A 901 -26.64 -22.05 16.05
C PRO A 901 -27.97 -21.88 15.33
N VAL A 902 -28.60 -23.00 14.93
CA VAL A 902 -29.91 -23.03 14.29
C VAL A 902 -31.00 -22.61 15.27
N ASP A 903 -30.89 -23.07 16.52
CA ASP A 903 -31.67 -22.58 17.65
C ASP A 903 -30.74 -21.83 18.62
N PRO A 904 -30.69 -20.49 18.59
CA PRO A 904 -29.88 -19.70 19.51
C PRO A 904 -30.31 -19.79 20.98
N THR A 905 -31.50 -20.37 21.25
CA THR A 905 -32.00 -20.58 22.62
C THR A 905 -31.61 -21.92 23.19
N ASP A 906 -31.13 -22.83 22.34
CA ASP A 906 -30.53 -24.09 22.75
C ASP A 906 -29.10 -23.85 23.25
N SER A 907 -28.93 -23.96 24.56
CA SER A 907 -27.64 -23.85 25.23
C SER A 907 -27.16 -25.18 25.80
N ASP A 908 -27.94 -26.25 25.67
CA ASP A 908 -27.52 -27.58 26.10
C ASP A 908 -26.81 -28.27 24.93
N VAL A 909 -25.47 -28.24 24.97
CA VAL A 909 -24.67 -28.91 23.93
C VAL A 909 -24.37 -30.37 24.28
N THR A 910 -24.87 -30.88 25.41
CA THR A 910 -24.63 -32.27 25.83
C THR A 910 -25.48 -33.28 25.07
N ASP A 911 -26.66 -32.87 24.59
CA ASP A 911 -27.54 -33.66 23.71
C ASP A 911 -27.39 -33.30 22.23
N GLY A 912 -26.68 -32.20 21.92
CA GLY A 912 -26.18 -31.84 20.60
C GLY A 912 -26.92 -30.65 20.00
N ALA A 913 -26.19 -29.56 19.78
CA ALA A 913 -26.71 -28.34 19.19
C ALA A 913 -26.37 -28.27 17.69
N VAL A 914 -27.36 -27.92 16.85
CA VAL A 914 -27.16 -27.81 15.40
C VAL A 914 -26.64 -26.43 15.04
N TYR A 915 -25.55 -26.39 14.29
CA TYR A 915 -24.99 -25.19 13.68
C TYR A 915 -25.17 -25.23 12.17
N ALA A 916 -25.41 -24.08 11.56
CA ALA A 916 -25.59 -23.96 10.12
C ALA A 916 -24.99 -22.68 9.55
N VAL A 917 -24.60 -22.75 8.27
CA VAL A 917 -24.30 -21.58 7.46
C VAL A 917 -24.95 -21.74 6.10
N THR A 918 -25.61 -20.68 5.62
CA THR A 918 -26.24 -20.65 4.29
C THR A 918 -25.50 -19.67 3.39
N ARG A 919 -25.04 -20.14 2.23
CA ARG A 919 -24.31 -19.35 1.24
C ARG A 919 -24.69 -19.79 -0.18
N ARG A 920 -24.48 -18.90 -1.15
CA ARG A 920 -24.41 -19.28 -2.55
C ARG A 920 -22.97 -19.56 -2.90
N TRP A 921 -22.72 -20.71 -3.49
CA TRP A 921 -21.38 -21.09 -3.90
C TRP A 921 -21.16 -20.65 -5.34
N VAL A 922 -19.89 -20.42 -5.67
CA VAL A 922 -19.52 -20.14 -7.05
C VAL A 922 -19.74 -21.40 -7.89
N LYS A 923 -19.78 -21.26 -9.21
CA LYS A 923 -19.84 -22.43 -10.08
C LYS A 923 -18.52 -23.20 -9.98
N GLY A 924 -18.58 -24.52 -9.88
CA GLY A 924 -17.38 -25.35 -9.75
C GLY A 924 -17.66 -26.71 -9.11
N VAL A 925 -16.58 -27.45 -8.88
CA VAL A 925 -16.56 -28.67 -8.07
C VAL A 925 -15.89 -28.32 -6.75
N HIS A 926 -16.64 -28.47 -5.67
CA HIS A 926 -16.25 -27.99 -4.35
C HIS A 926 -15.88 -29.14 -3.42
N SER A 927 -15.06 -28.79 -2.44
CA SER A 927 -14.81 -29.61 -1.25
C SER A 927 -15.02 -28.79 0.01
N TYR A 928 -15.52 -29.42 1.06
CA TYR A 928 -15.67 -28.76 2.34
C TYR A 928 -15.54 -29.72 3.52
N GLU A 929 -15.21 -29.15 4.66
CA GLU A 929 -15.26 -29.80 5.97
C GLU A 929 -15.77 -28.83 7.03
N VAL A 930 -16.18 -29.35 8.18
CA VAL A 930 -16.55 -28.55 9.34
C VAL A 930 -15.54 -28.81 10.44
N ARG A 931 -15.07 -27.74 11.08
CA ARG A 931 -14.15 -27.80 12.21
C ARG A 931 -14.64 -27.00 13.42
N THR A 932 -14.18 -27.37 14.61
CA THR A 932 -14.54 -26.71 15.87
C THR A 932 -13.45 -26.88 16.92
N THR A 933 -13.51 -26.08 17.98
CA THR A 933 -12.72 -26.24 19.20
C THR A 933 -13.53 -25.75 20.40
N ASP A 934 -13.35 -26.40 21.54
CA ASP A 934 -13.78 -25.92 22.87
C ASP A 934 -12.68 -25.09 23.56
N THR A 935 -11.53 -24.90 22.89
CA THR A 935 -10.27 -24.29 23.35
C THR A 935 -9.42 -25.12 24.32
N THR A 936 -10.00 -26.14 24.95
CA THR A 936 -9.37 -26.97 25.97
C THR A 936 -9.05 -28.39 25.50
N SER A 937 -9.39 -28.73 24.27
CA SER A 937 -9.02 -29.95 23.59
C SER A 937 -8.49 -29.66 22.17
N SER A 938 -7.93 -30.66 21.50
CA SER A 938 -7.47 -30.53 20.11
C SER A 938 -8.62 -30.11 19.18
N VAL A 939 -8.30 -29.40 18.10
CA VAL A 939 -9.28 -29.05 17.05
C VAL A 939 -9.92 -30.33 16.50
N VAL A 940 -11.25 -30.31 16.35
CA VAL A 940 -12.03 -31.43 15.81
C VAL A 940 -12.50 -31.07 14.42
N GLU A 941 -12.19 -31.94 13.45
CA GLU A 941 -12.52 -31.75 12.04
C GLU A 941 -13.30 -32.96 11.52
N THR A 942 -14.26 -32.72 10.63
CA THR A 942 -15.01 -33.79 9.98
C THR A 942 -14.26 -34.33 8.76
N PRO A 943 -14.50 -35.57 8.31
CA PRO A 943 -13.95 -36.03 7.04
C PRO A 943 -14.31 -35.09 5.88
N LEU A 944 -13.33 -34.80 5.02
CA LEU A 944 -13.51 -33.95 3.85
C LEU A 944 -14.62 -34.48 2.93
N VAL A 945 -15.63 -33.65 2.68
CA VAL A 945 -16.64 -33.89 1.65
C VAL A 945 -16.12 -33.34 0.33
N THR A 946 -16.10 -34.16 -0.72
CA THR A 946 -15.57 -33.77 -2.04
C THR A 946 -16.59 -34.01 -3.15
N GLY A 947 -16.41 -33.33 -4.28
CA GLY A 947 -17.21 -33.59 -5.48
C GLY A 947 -18.60 -32.93 -5.45
N VAL A 948 -18.79 -31.88 -4.64
CA VAL A 948 -20.06 -31.14 -4.61
C VAL A 948 -20.10 -30.21 -5.82
N VAL A 949 -20.95 -30.54 -6.80
CA VAL A 949 -21.01 -29.82 -8.09
C VAL A 949 -22.06 -28.71 -8.02
N VAL A 950 -21.62 -27.48 -8.32
CA VAL A 950 -22.49 -26.31 -8.51
C VAL A 950 -22.45 -25.91 -9.99
N GLY A 951 -23.60 -26.02 -10.66
CA GLY A 951 -23.75 -25.85 -12.12
C GLY A 951 -23.80 -24.41 -12.63
#